data_AF-A0A813LAB6-F1
#
_entry.id   AF-A0A813LAB6-F1
#
_cell.length_a   1.000
_cell.length_b   1.000
_cell.length_c   1.000
_cell.angle_alpha   90.00
_cell.angle_beta   90.00
_cell.angle_gamma   90.00
#
_symmetry.space_group_name_H-M   'P 1'
#
loop_
_entity.id
_entity.type
_entity.pdbx_description
1 polymer ?
#
loop_
_entity_poly.entity_id
_entity_poly.type
_entity_poly.pdbx_seq_one_letter_code
_entity_poly.pdbx_strand_id
1 'polypeptide(L)'
;MEESWLDQFPLRALGRNLVNKHGERFKLAGVNWYGASDTYHVVGGLDMRSLGDLCNSVAAMGFTVVRLPFSSEMLRIEEVCSRSGAIDYNLNPELLGLSPLEVFDQVVESLGAAGVSVVLNNHTTLGAWSGGVELNGLWFRENCEIYTEMAWIADWLEMAGRYKSHPHVIGYDLRNEVRPTSVMGAAPGWGTGDERDWARAAGNCARALVGAREGDGIIIVERICWPQSSLESMLQPTPPWEAWGIPRDRMVLSLHMYAWSGPGSWSPKAFTGTVMRALFHVYDYVGSRALYGEMGDKELEEQMDREFGFCLDQDICPVWLSELGADLNNEYELSWFNRVCLYLEQKDADFAYWPLNVGRKPGGDEDEGYGILTNDWQPRWSDPRLKVLRRLSSGTTLHARSRGDSDFDVTNSQPARRRTPSSQQHSPLRGPPLLARAVTADEAAALQLSEEPVQLLDVVHGDGHEPLSLAPFPWCTPLPGPLVEWPGSLPLLPRELPEGRFRWSALHGFDADPGEDAEVLQHGDLDKLKLACVDGGFGGFALHEDWAYMRKASPEVLRSKLQSGYPHTIMFLAEEVRLCAVWTRLEELRAEVQEKGLNESQREQREDAYLAPPEARPCLERQDSQAQAVLLLPEEEPEEAVLETCQRACLHGKCGGYELLEGTPRKARLLSRAEAHKVEQRWRRGDFRLASSASRDPNKNEVHLLELAPVSIGLDVFRGMDAFQGSSARVLRDANLTQCRQLCLEEGYGGFSFRDGEAHFRTAAGDVLWDRLVPSPESTFYVLTASEVCEKSLKPSLRPQALTSAQQDLPLRGEKLQKILPQLWSPKAARRKRGYSVFSGCGSPSHDTSEHFDDTSVMMLMSP
;
A
#
# COMPACT_ATOMS: atom_id res chain seq x y z
N MET A 1 -7.69 -22.25 -32.82
CA MET A 1 -6.77 -23.10 -32.02
C MET A 1 -7.06 -22.98 -30.51
N GLU A 2 -8.13 -22.31 -30.08
CA GLU A 2 -8.44 -22.11 -28.65
C GLU A 2 -9.03 -23.36 -27.95
N GLU A 3 -9.75 -24.23 -28.67
CA GLU A 3 -10.31 -25.48 -28.10
C GLU A 3 -9.26 -26.52 -27.65
N SER A 4 -7.99 -26.35 -28.02
CA SER A 4 -6.96 -27.39 -27.84
C SER A 4 -6.37 -27.46 -26.44
N TRP A 5 -6.31 -26.37 -25.68
CA TRP A 5 -5.57 -26.33 -24.41
C TRP A 5 -6.48 -26.51 -23.20
N LEU A 6 -7.71 -25.99 -23.25
CA LEU A 6 -8.73 -26.20 -22.22
C LEU A 6 -9.14 -27.67 -22.12
N ASP A 7 -8.95 -28.43 -23.20
CA ASP A 7 -9.24 -29.84 -23.27
C ASP A 7 -8.53 -30.61 -22.14
N GLN A 8 -7.36 -30.18 -21.67
CA GLN A 8 -6.58 -30.92 -20.67
C GLN A 8 -7.25 -31.00 -19.27
N PHE A 9 -8.27 -30.21 -18.97
CA PHE A 9 -8.91 -30.14 -17.66
C PHE A 9 -10.14 -31.07 -17.54
N PRO A 10 -10.54 -31.45 -16.30
CA PRO A 10 -9.98 -31.05 -15.01
C PRO A 10 -8.72 -31.83 -14.63
N LEU A 11 -7.96 -31.31 -13.68
CA LEU A 11 -6.82 -32.00 -13.10
C LEU A 11 -7.27 -33.01 -12.03
N ARG A 12 -6.52 -34.11 -11.91
CA ARG A 12 -6.71 -35.13 -10.86
C ARG A 12 -5.39 -35.57 -10.26
N ALA A 13 -5.39 -35.90 -8.98
CA ALA A 13 -4.26 -36.52 -8.33
C ALA A 13 -4.15 -38.00 -8.71
N LEU A 14 -3.00 -38.38 -9.25
CA LEU A 14 -2.57 -39.75 -9.45
C LEU A 14 -1.30 -39.96 -8.62
N GLY A 15 -1.47 -40.58 -7.45
CA GLY A 15 -0.40 -40.68 -6.45
C GLY A 15 0.00 -39.30 -5.95
N ARG A 16 1.30 -39.00 -6.00
CA ARG A 16 1.90 -37.70 -5.65
C ARG A 16 1.75 -36.61 -6.72
N ASN A 17 1.27 -36.97 -7.90
CA ASN A 17 1.29 -36.10 -9.07
C ASN A 17 -0.11 -35.64 -9.43
N LEU A 18 -0.22 -34.40 -9.90
CA LEU A 18 -1.39 -33.95 -10.64
C LEU A 18 -1.24 -34.30 -12.11
N VAL A 19 -2.29 -34.86 -12.69
CA VAL A 19 -2.36 -35.20 -14.10
C VAL A 19 -3.53 -34.49 -14.76
N ASN A 20 -3.36 -34.16 -16.03
CA ASN A 20 -4.44 -33.70 -16.89
C ASN A 20 -5.39 -34.86 -17.25
N LYS A 21 -6.48 -34.58 -17.96
CA LYS A 21 -7.45 -35.62 -18.33
C LYS A 21 -6.90 -36.72 -19.25
N HIS A 22 -5.76 -36.46 -19.89
CA HIS A 22 -5.06 -37.42 -20.75
C HIS A 22 -4.09 -38.31 -19.95
N GLY A 23 -3.96 -38.08 -18.64
CA GLY A 23 -3.06 -38.81 -17.75
C GLY A 23 -1.62 -38.29 -17.76
N GLU A 24 -1.36 -37.12 -18.34
CA GLU A 24 -0.03 -36.51 -18.40
C GLU A 24 0.21 -35.63 -17.17
N ARG A 25 1.44 -35.66 -16.64
CA ARG A 25 1.84 -34.83 -15.49
C ARG A 25 1.62 -33.35 -15.80
N PHE A 26 0.74 -32.71 -15.04
CA PHE A 26 0.61 -31.25 -15.00
C PHE A 26 1.41 -30.74 -13.81
N LYS A 27 2.44 -29.94 -14.09
CA LYS A 27 3.26 -29.29 -13.06
C LYS A 27 2.57 -27.99 -12.63
N LEU A 28 2.30 -27.83 -11.34
CA LEU A 28 1.90 -26.52 -10.80
C LEU A 28 3.19 -25.73 -10.56
N ALA A 29 3.62 -25.01 -11.60
CA ALA A 29 4.70 -24.05 -11.53
C ALA A 29 4.08 -22.65 -11.40
N GLY A 30 3.82 -22.26 -10.16
CA GLY A 30 2.95 -21.13 -9.86
C GLY A 30 3.64 -19.83 -9.52
N VAL A 31 2.87 -18.75 -9.58
CA VAL A 31 3.17 -17.46 -8.98
C VAL A 31 1.94 -16.91 -8.26
N ASN A 32 2.13 -16.20 -7.15
CA ASN A 32 1.07 -15.52 -6.43
C ASN A 32 0.90 -14.10 -7.00
N TRP A 33 -0.33 -13.73 -7.38
CA TRP A 33 -0.66 -12.38 -7.84
C TRP A 33 -1.69 -11.76 -6.89
N TYR A 34 -1.21 -11.08 -5.85
CA TYR A 34 -2.06 -10.55 -4.80
C TYR A 34 -2.68 -9.19 -5.17
N GLY A 35 -3.59 -8.72 -4.33
CA GLY A 35 -4.20 -7.39 -4.39
C GLY A 35 -5.72 -7.45 -4.20
N ALA A 36 -6.37 -8.44 -4.84
CA ALA A 36 -7.80 -8.67 -4.69
C ALA A 36 -8.22 -9.13 -3.28
N SER A 37 -7.27 -9.70 -2.53
CA SER A 37 -7.39 -9.98 -1.10
C SER A 37 -7.17 -8.77 -0.19
N ASP A 38 -6.70 -7.65 -0.73
CA ASP A 38 -6.14 -6.54 0.04
C ASP A 38 -7.08 -5.33 -0.02
N THR A 39 -6.61 -4.17 0.47
CA THR A 39 -7.42 -2.97 0.72
C THR A 39 -8.09 -2.36 -0.51
N TYR A 40 -7.57 -2.64 -1.71
CA TYR A 40 -8.15 -2.12 -2.95
C TYR A 40 -9.03 -3.13 -3.68
N HIS A 41 -9.10 -4.37 -3.19
CA HIS A 41 -9.94 -5.45 -3.74
C HIS A 41 -9.71 -5.78 -5.22
N VAL A 42 -8.61 -5.30 -5.83
CA VAL A 42 -8.20 -5.61 -7.20
C VAL A 42 -6.72 -6.00 -7.21
N VAL A 43 -6.34 -6.86 -8.16
CA VAL A 43 -4.95 -7.29 -8.31
C VAL A 43 -4.02 -6.10 -8.58
N GLY A 44 -2.80 -6.15 -8.05
CA GLY A 44 -1.83 -5.08 -8.27
C GLY A 44 -1.38 -4.98 -9.74
N GLY A 45 -0.99 -3.77 -10.17
CA GLY A 45 -0.36 -3.54 -11.47
C GLY A 45 -1.29 -3.05 -12.58
N LEU A 46 -2.61 -3.04 -12.34
CA LEU A 46 -3.60 -2.50 -13.29
C LEU A 46 -3.52 -0.98 -13.45
N ASP A 47 -2.80 -0.30 -12.56
CA ASP A 47 -2.41 1.11 -12.65
C ASP A 47 -1.17 1.35 -13.52
N MET A 48 -0.41 0.30 -13.79
CA MET A 48 0.89 0.38 -14.46
C MET A 48 0.90 -0.24 -15.86
N ARG A 49 0.05 -1.25 -16.10
CA ARG A 49 0.00 -2.01 -17.36
C ARG A 49 -1.43 -2.43 -17.71
N SER A 50 -1.62 -2.75 -18.98
CA SER A 50 -2.85 -3.41 -19.42
C SER A 50 -2.94 -4.82 -18.84
N LEU A 51 -4.16 -5.27 -18.53
CA LEU A 51 -4.44 -6.59 -17.99
C LEU A 51 -3.89 -7.70 -18.90
N GLY A 52 -4.07 -7.55 -20.21
CA GLY A 52 -3.54 -8.46 -21.21
C GLY A 52 -2.01 -8.57 -21.16
N ASP A 53 -1.28 -7.46 -21.02
CA ASP A 53 0.19 -7.48 -20.93
C ASP A 53 0.68 -8.18 -19.66
N LEU A 54 -0.03 -7.99 -18.53
CA LEU A 54 0.28 -8.66 -17.27
C LEU A 54 0.10 -10.17 -17.39
N CYS A 55 -1.04 -10.63 -17.90
CA CYS A 55 -1.32 -12.05 -18.11
C CYS A 55 -0.34 -12.70 -19.10
N ASN A 56 -0.03 -12.01 -20.21
CA ASN A 56 0.98 -12.48 -21.18
C ASN A 56 2.38 -12.55 -20.57
N SER A 57 2.72 -11.62 -19.67
CA SER A 57 4.00 -11.61 -18.96
C SER A 57 4.15 -12.81 -18.03
N VAL A 58 3.08 -13.20 -17.33
CA VAL A 58 3.05 -14.42 -16.50
C VAL A 58 3.34 -15.66 -17.36
N ALA A 59 2.64 -15.80 -18.49
CA ALA A 59 2.86 -16.91 -19.42
C ALA A 59 4.29 -16.92 -19.99
N ALA A 60 4.81 -15.75 -20.41
CA ALA A 60 6.16 -15.62 -20.95
C ALA A 60 7.24 -15.99 -19.92
N MET A 61 7.01 -15.69 -18.65
CA MET A 61 7.90 -16.11 -17.55
C MET A 61 7.88 -17.61 -17.31
N GLY A 62 6.97 -18.37 -17.92
CA GLY A 62 6.93 -19.83 -17.85
C GLY A 62 6.19 -20.38 -16.62
N PHE A 63 5.33 -19.56 -16.01
CA PHE A 63 4.39 -20.04 -14.99
C PHE A 63 3.19 -20.71 -15.66
N THR A 64 2.75 -21.84 -15.11
CA THR A 64 1.58 -22.59 -15.61
C THR A 64 0.31 -22.24 -14.86
N VAL A 65 0.44 -21.67 -13.66
CA VAL A 65 -0.68 -21.35 -12.78
C VAL A 65 -0.45 -20.04 -12.04
N VAL A 66 -1.52 -19.27 -11.83
CA VAL A 66 -1.57 -18.19 -10.85
C VAL A 66 -2.34 -18.67 -9.64
N ARG A 67 -1.73 -18.61 -8.45
CA ARG A 67 -2.48 -18.62 -7.19
C ARG A 67 -3.02 -17.21 -7.04
N LEU A 68 -4.34 -17.07 -7.03
CA LEU A 68 -5.04 -15.78 -7.12
C LEU A 68 -5.79 -15.50 -5.81
N PRO A 69 -5.15 -14.78 -4.87
CA PRO A 69 -5.75 -14.33 -3.63
C PRO A 69 -7.01 -13.49 -3.83
N PHE A 70 -8.06 -13.80 -3.08
CA PHE A 70 -9.24 -12.95 -2.91
C PHE A 70 -9.65 -12.88 -1.44
N SER A 71 -10.42 -11.85 -1.07
CA SER A 71 -11.01 -11.73 0.26
C SER A 71 -12.49 -12.07 0.23
N SER A 72 -13.03 -12.60 1.32
CA SER A 72 -14.49 -12.74 1.47
C SER A 72 -15.21 -11.39 1.32
N GLU A 73 -14.62 -10.31 1.84
CA GLU A 73 -15.16 -8.96 1.71
C GLU A 73 -15.29 -8.51 0.24
N MET A 74 -14.35 -8.85 -0.64
CA MET A 74 -14.37 -8.47 -2.07
C MET A 74 -15.70 -8.85 -2.76
N LEU A 75 -16.27 -10.01 -2.44
CA LEU A 75 -17.53 -10.50 -3.03
C LEU A 75 -18.72 -9.58 -2.71
N ARG A 76 -18.59 -8.75 -1.68
CA ARG A 76 -19.63 -7.86 -1.17
C ARG A 76 -19.40 -6.40 -1.53
N ILE A 77 -18.32 -6.09 -2.26
CA ILE A 77 -18.02 -4.73 -2.72
C ILE A 77 -18.61 -4.53 -4.11
N GLU A 78 -19.42 -3.47 -4.28
CA GLU A 78 -20.11 -3.20 -5.55
C GLU A 78 -19.28 -2.35 -6.52
N GLU A 79 -18.30 -1.56 -6.05
CA GLU A 79 -17.50 -0.68 -6.90
C GLU A 79 -16.03 -0.62 -6.45
N VAL A 80 -15.11 -0.58 -7.42
CA VAL A 80 -13.69 -0.29 -7.16
C VAL A 80 -13.55 1.18 -6.77
N CYS A 81 -12.84 1.46 -5.67
CA CYS A 81 -12.57 2.84 -5.25
C CYS A 81 -11.78 3.59 -6.33
N SER A 82 -12.46 4.44 -7.11
CA SER A 82 -11.86 5.18 -8.24
C SER A 82 -10.72 6.13 -7.83
N ARG A 83 -10.65 6.55 -6.56
CA ARG A 83 -9.58 7.40 -6.02
C ARG A 83 -8.37 6.63 -5.54
N SER A 84 -8.45 5.30 -5.44
CA SER A 84 -7.31 4.46 -5.05
C SER A 84 -6.15 4.57 -6.05
N GLY A 85 -6.45 4.90 -7.31
CA GLY A 85 -5.48 4.82 -8.39
C GLY A 85 -5.05 3.37 -8.69
N ALA A 86 -5.75 2.36 -8.19
CA ALA A 86 -5.38 0.95 -8.34
C ALA A 86 -5.59 0.42 -9.76
N ILE A 87 -6.37 1.12 -10.60
CA ILE A 87 -6.58 0.83 -12.02
C ILE A 87 -6.40 2.13 -12.80
N ASP A 88 -5.57 2.11 -13.84
CA ASP A 88 -5.55 3.14 -14.88
C ASP A 88 -6.52 2.73 -15.99
N TYR A 89 -7.67 3.38 -16.04
CA TYR A 89 -8.70 3.11 -17.04
C TYR A 89 -8.35 3.59 -18.46
N ASN A 90 -7.25 4.34 -18.66
CA ASN A 90 -6.73 4.57 -20.01
C ASN A 90 -6.00 3.34 -20.54
N LEU A 91 -5.36 2.57 -19.64
CA LEU A 91 -4.70 1.31 -19.97
C LEU A 91 -5.70 0.14 -19.98
N ASN A 92 -6.72 0.21 -19.13
CA ASN A 92 -7.73 -0.85 -18.92
C ASN A 92 -9.16 -0.30 -19.01
N PRO A 93 -9.58 0.28 -20.16
CA PRO A 93 -10.89 0.91 -20.30
C PRO A 93 -12.06 -0.07 -20.11
N GLU A 94 -11.85 -1.35 -20.39
CA GLU A 94 -12.83 -2.44 -20.20
C GLU A 94 -13.18 -2.71 -18.73
N LEU A 95 -12.35 -2.26 -17.79
CA LEU A 95 -12.58 -2.44 -16.36
C LEU A 95 -13.41 -1.31 -15.74
N LEU A 96 -13.70 -0.25 -16.50
CA LEU A 96 -14.40 0.92 -15.99
C LEU A 96 -15.82 0.59 -15.56
N GLY A 97 -16.13 0.89 -14.30
CA GLY A 97 -17.46 0.69 -13.72
C GLY A 97 -17.77 -0.76 -13.33
N LEU A 98 -16.79 -1.66 -13.39
CA LEU A 98 -16.91 -3.01 -12.86
C LEU A 98 -16.73 -3.02 -11.34
N SER A 99 -17.47 -3.88 -10.65
CA SER A 99 -17.21 -4.25 -9.26
C SER A 99 -15.86 -4.98 -9.12
N PRO A 100 -15.24 -5.02 -7.93
CA PRO A 100 -14.04 -5.80 -7.70
C PRO A 100 -14.16 -7.28 -8.12
N LEU A 101 -15.31 -7.91 -7.87
CA LEU A 101 -15.56 -9.29 -8.29
C LEU A 101 -15.63 -9.42 -9.83
N GLU A 102 -16.21 -8.45 -10.52
CA GLU A 102 -16.22 -8.43 -12.00
C GLU A 102 -14.83 -8.12 -12.59
N VAL A 103 -14.02 -7.27 -11.93
CA VAL A 103 -12.60 -7.10 -12.31
C VAL A 103 -11.85 -8.43 -12.13
N PHE A 104 -12.11 -9.14 -11.04
CA PHE A 104 -11.54 -10.47 -10.79
C PHE A 104 -11.94 -11.47 -11.88
N ASP A 105 -13.18 -11.42 -12.40
CA ASP A 105 -13.58 -12.23 -13.56
C ASP A 105 -12.74 -11.92 -14.79
N GLN A 106 -12.52 -10.63 -15.10
CA GLN A 106 -11.70 -10.24 -16.25
C GLN A 106 -10.27 -10.75 -16.11
N VAL A 107 -9.73 -10.77 -14.89
CA VAL A 107 -8.40 -11.35 -14.61
C VAL A 107 -8.40 -12.85 -14.86
N VAL A 108 -9.40 -13.59 -14.36
CA VAL A 108 -9.53 -15.04 -14.58
C VAL A 108 -9.64 -15.37 -16.07
N GLU A 109 -10.45 -14.62 -16.81
CA GLU A 109 -10.61 -14.81 -18.26
C GLU A 109 -9.35 -14.48 -19.04
N SER A 110 -8.67 -13.38 -18.69
CA SER A 110 -7.42 -12.97 -19.35
C SER A 110 -6.27 -13.94 -19.09
N LEU A 111 -6.19 -14.52 -17.89
CA LEU A 111 -5.23 -15.60 -17.59
C LEU A 111 -5.53 -16.85 -18.42
N GLY A 112 -6.81 -17.22 -18.55
CA GLY A 112 -7.24 -18.28 -19.44
C GLY A 112 -6.84 -18.03 -20.89
N ALA A 113 -7.14 -16.86 -21.43
CA ALA A 113 -6.77 -16.48 -22.80
C ALA A 113 -5.23 -16.54 -23.03
N ALA A 114 -4.44 -16.23 -22.00
CA ALA A 114 -2.97 -16.35 -22.03
C ALA A 114 -2.44 -17.80 -21.85
N GLY A 115 -3.32 -18.79 -21.65
CA GLY A 115 -2.96 -20.19 -21.43
C GLY A 115 -2.42 -20.48 -20.03
N VAL A 116 -2.83 -19.69 -19.03
CA VAL A 116 -2.41 -19.82 -17.63
C VAL A 116 -3.59 -20.26 -16.78
N SER A 117 -3.41 -21.34 -16.00
CA SER A 117 -4.43 -21.82 -15.09
C SER A 117 -4.55 -20.93 -13.84
N VAL A 118 -5.69 -21.03 -13.15
CA VAL A 118 -5.97 -20.28 -11.92
C VAL A 118 -6.27 -21.24 -10.79
N VAL A 119 -5.64 -21.03 -9.64
CA VAL A 119 -6.11 -21.54 -8.35
C VAL A 119 -6.64 -20.37 -7.54
N LEU A 120 -7.92 -20.42 -7.21
CA LEU A 120 -8.54 -19.42 -6.33
C LEU A 120 -8.06 -19.66 -4.91
N ASN A 121 -7.69 -18.60 -4.21
CA ASN A 121 -7.24 -18.68 -2.83
C ASN A 121 -8.02 -17.70 -1.95
N ASN A 122 -8.81 -18.23 -1.01
CA ASN A 122 -9.44 -17.38 -0.01
C ASN A 122 -8.35 -16.96 1.00
N HIS A 123 -7.82 -15.76 0.76
CA HIS A 123 -6.59 -15.32 1.39
C HIS A 123 -6.85 -14.57 2.69
N THR A 124 -7.93 -13.79 2.71
CA THR A 124 -8.34 -12.97 3.85
C THR A 124 -9.85 -12.96 3.99
N THR A 125 -10.31 -12.63 5.18
CA THR A 125 -11.75 -12.38 5.41
C THR A 125 -12.07 -10.93 5.07
N LEU A 126 -11.26 -10.00 5.54
CA LEU A 126 -11.32 -8.56 5.24
C LEU A 126 -10.15 -8.16 4.33
N GLY A 127 -10.38 -7.20 3.45
CA GLY A 127 -9.40 -6.60 2.53
C GLY A 127 -8.27 -5.91 3.28
N ALA A 128 -7.18 -6.63 3.51
CA ALA A 128 -6.00 -6.15 4.21
C ALA A 128 -4.78 -6.99 3.83
N TRP A 129 -3.58 -6.42 4.01
CA TRP A 129 -2.34 -7.16 3.87
C TRP A 129 -2.28 -8.34 4.85
N SER A 130 -2.07 -9.56 4.33
CA SER A 130 -2.00 -10.76 5.16
C SER A 130 -0.60 -10.96 5.77
N GLY A 131 -0.55 -11.42 7.01
CA GLY A 131 0.70 -11.85 7.67
C GLY A 131 0.83 -11.44 9.14
N GLY A 132 -0.19 -10.79 9.69
CA GLY A 132 -0.25 -10.39 11.09
C GLY A 132 -0.97 -11.39 12.00
N VAL A 133 -0.86 -11.11 13.31
CA VAL A 133 -1.81 -11.60 14.32
C VAL A 133 -3.02 -10.69 14.24
N GLU A 134 -3.98 -11.06 13.39
CA GLU A 134 -5.04 -10.17 12.92
C GLU A 134 -6.36 -10.93 12.65
N LEU A 135 -7.39 -10.18 12.25
CA LEU A 135 -8.75 -10.67 11.96
C LEU A 135 -8.85 -11.70 10.81
N ASN A 136 -7.74 -11.98 10.13
CA ASN A 136 -7.63 -12.89 8.98
C ASN A 136 -6.99 -14.25 9.31
N GLY A 137 -6.63 -14.53 10.58
CA GLY A 137 -5.97 -15.81 10.94
C GLY A 137 -6.86 -17.06 10.83
N LEU A 138 -8.18 -16.91 10.94
CA LEU A 138 -9.17 -17.99 10.85
C LEU A 138 -10.08 -17.78 9.64
N TRP A 139 -10.78 -18.84 9.19
CA TRP A 139 -11.79 -18.79 8.11
C TRP A 139 -13.10 -18.09 8.51
N PHE A 140 -13.20 -17.65 9.76
CA PHE A 140 -14.33 -16.91 10.31
C PHE A 140 -13.81 -15.80 11.22
N ARG A 141 -14.68 -14.86 11.56
CA ARG A 141 -14.40 -13.86 12.60
C ARG A 141 -15.10 -14.24 13.90
N GLU A 142 -14.30 -14.31 14.95
CA GLU A 142 -14.81 -14.50 16.31
C GLU A 142 -15.77 -13.36 16.68
N ASN A 143 -16.88 -13.70 17.33
CA ASN A 143 -17.92 -12.74 17.75
C ASN A 143 -18.47 -11.88 16.59
N CYS A 144 -18.54 -12.43 15.37
CA CYS A 144 -19.09 -11.76 14.21
C CYS A 144 -20.23 -12.60 13.59
N GLU A 145 -21.37 -11.97 13.35
CA GLU A 145 -22.52 -12.62 12.72
C GLU A 145 -22.47 -12.60 11.18
N ILE A 146 -21.62 -11.75 10.60
CA ILE A 146 -21.48 -11.59 9.14
C ILE A 146 -20.51 -12.62 8.59
N TYR A 147 -19.31 -12.69 9.17
CA TYR A 147 -18.22 -13.55 8.70
C TYR A 147 -18.14 -14.83 9.54
N THR A 148 -19.13 -15.71 9.35
CA THR A 148 -19.20 -17.03 10.00
C THR A 148 -18.58 -18.12 9.13
N GLU A 149 -18.30 -19.31 9.68
CA GLU A 149 -17.88 -20.47 8.86
C GLU A 149 -18.88 -20.79 7.75
N MET A 150 -20.18 -20.65 8.04
CA MET A 150 -21.23 -20.87 7.02
C MET A 150 -21.20 -19.82 5.93
N ALA A 151 -20.92 -18.55 6.26
CA ALA A 151 -20.74 -17.49 5.28
C ALA A 151 -19.50 -17.76 4.41
N TRP A 152 -18.38 -18.18 5.00
CA TRP A 152 -17.17 -18.55 4.24
C TRP A 152 -17.41 -19.75 3.30
N ILE A 153 -18.18 -20.76 3.73
CA ILE A 153 -18.59 -21.86 2.84
C ILE A 153 -19.50 -21.34 1.72
N ALA A 154 -20.41 -20.41 2.01
CA ALA A 154 -21.27 -19.81 0.99
C ALA A 154 -20.47 -19.00 -0.03
N ASP A 155 -19.48 -18.21 0.41
CA ASP A 155 -18.54 -17.49 -0.46
C ASP A 155 -17.81 -18.46 -1.40
N TRP A 156 -17.38 -19.62 -0.88
CA TRP A 156 -16.75 -20.66 -1.70
C TRP A 156 -17.68 -21.27 -2.74
N LEU A 157 -18.95 -21.53 -2.38
CA LEU A 157 -19.95 -22.00 -3.33
C LEU A 157 -20.23 -20.96 -4.40
N GLU A 158 -20.33 -19.68 -4.03
CA GLU A 158 -20.49 -18.59 -4.98
C GLU A 158 -19.33 -18.53 -5.99
N MET A 159 -18.08 -18.55 -5.51
CA MET A 159 -16.90 -18.55 -6.37
C MET A 159 -16.83 -19.80 -7.25
N ALA A 160 -17.11 -20.99 -6.71
CA ALA A 160 -17.13 -22.22 -7.49
C ALA A 160 -18.21 -22.19 -8.57
N GLY A 161 -19.44 -21.80 -8.21
CA GLY A 161 -20.56 -21.66 -9.12
C GLY A 161 -20.28 -20.63 -10.23
N ARG A 162 -19.68 -19.49 -9.88
CA ARG A 162 -19.29 -18.42 -10.82
C ARG A 162 -18.29 -18.92 -11.87
N TYR A 163 -17.29 -19.68 -11.46
CA TYR A 163 -16.23 -20.17 -12.36
C TYR A 163 -16.43 -21.59 -12.89
N LYS A 164 -17.60 -22.20 -12.71
CA LYS A 164 -17.89 -23.58 -13.14
C LYS A 164 -17.63 -23.84 -14.62
N SER A 165 -17.87 -22.84 -15.48
CA SER A 165 -17.64 -22.91 -16.93
C SER A 165 -16.23 -22.54 -17.38
N HIS A 166 -15.31 -22.29 -16.44
CA HIS A 166 -13.93 -21.88 -16.70
C HIS A 166 -12.99 -23.04 -16.34
N PRO A 167 -12.77 -24.01 -17.24
CA PRO A 167 -12.01 -25.23 -16.92
C PRO A 167 -10.55 -24.97 -16.53
N HIS A 168 -10.00 -23.80 -16.87
CA HIS A 168 -8.69 -23.34 -16.42
C HIS A 168 -8.65 -22.84 -14.98
N VAL A 169 -9.81 -22.67 -14.32
CA VAL A 169 -9.91 -22.55 -12.86
C VAL A 169 -9.81 -23.96 -12.27
N ILE A 170 -8.58 -24.36 -11.97
CA ILE A 170 -8.22 -25.75 -11.71
C ILE A 170 -8.35 -26.15 -10.25
N GLY A 171 -8.47 -25.22 -9.31
CA GLY A 171 -8.51 -25.57 -7.89
C GLY A 171 -8.93 -24.46 -6.93
N TYR A 172 -9.23 -24.89 -5.71
CA TYR A 172 -9.73 -24.08 -4.60
C TYR A 172 -8.82 -24.29 -3.39
N ASP A 173 -8.01 -23.27 -3.08
CA ASP A 173 -7.14 -23.21 -1.90
C ASP A 173 -7.89 -22.56 -0.75
N LEU A 174 -8.39 -23.43 0.15
CA LEU A 174 -9.54 -23.13 1.00
C LEU A 174 -9.32 -21.95 1.95
N ARG A 175 -8.14 -21.85 2.59
CA ARG A 175 -7.82 -20.75 3.49
C ARG A 175 -6.32 -20.57 3.63
N ASN A 176 -5.86 -19.35 3.36
CA ASN A 176 -4.48 -18.95 3.55
C ASN A 176 -4.06 -18.89 5.02
N GLU A 177 -2.93 -19.54 5.32
CA GLU A 177 -2.16 -19.42 6.55
C GLU A 177 -2.99 -19.49 7.85
N VAL A 178 -3.78 -20.54 8.04
CA VAL A 178 -4.58 -20.73 9.26
C VAL A 178 -3.68 -20.60 10.50
N ARG A 179 -3.96 -19.60 11.35
CA ARG A 179 -3.10 -19.17 12.47
C ARG A 179 -3.92 -18.46 13.56
N PRO A 180 -3.37 -18.26 14.77
CA PRO A 180 -4.04 -17.51 15.83
C PRO A 180 -4.31 -16.04 15.44
N THR A 181 -5.48 -15.53 15.83
CA THR A 181 -5.97 -14.16 15.56
C THR A 181 -5.51 -13.12 16.59
N SER A 182 -5.05 -13.57 17.76
CA SER A 182 -4.46 -12.72 18.81
C SER A 182 -3.31 -13.45 19.51
N VAL A 183 -2.35 -12.69 20.07
CA VAL A 183 -1.14 -13.25 20.72
C VAL A 183 -1.52 -14.09 21.95
N MET A 184 -2.62 -13.74 22.61
CA MET A 184 -3.19 -14.51 23.73
C MET A 184 -4.44 -15.31 23.34
N GLY A 185 -4.76 -15.38 22.03
CA GLY A 185 -5.93 -16.07 21.52
C GLY A 185 -5.73 -17.58 21.48
N ALA A 186 -6.82 -18.33 21.50
CA ALA A 186 -6.76 -19.76 21.29
C ALA A 186 -6.29 -20.09 19.86
N ALA A 187 -5.32 -21.00 19.77
CA ALA A 187 -4.77 -21.43 18.49
C ALA A 187 -5.77 -22.30 17.71
N PRO A 188 -5.74 -22.28 16.36
CA PRO A 188 -6.45 -23.25 15.56
C PRO A 188 -5.96 -24.67 15.86
N GLY A 189 -6.87 -25.62 15.77
CA GLY A 189 -6.62 -27.04 16.00
C GLY A 189 -6.83 -27.87 14.74
N TRP A 190 -6.34 -29.11 14.76
CA TRP A 190 -6.63 -30.11 13.73
C TRP A 190 -7.27 -31.34 14.40
N GLY A 191 -8.57 -31.53 14.19
CA GLY A 191 -9.33 -32.62 14.81
C GLY A 191 -9.67 -32.38 16.29
N THR A 192 -9.69 -31.13 16.75
CA THR A 192 -10.01 -30.78 18.14
C THR A 192 -11.52 -30.84 18.43
N GLY A 193 -12.37 -30.79 17.41
CA GLY A 193 -13.83 -30.83 17.53
C GLY A 193 -14.49 -29.52 17.98
N ASP A 194 -13.71 -28.46 18.21
CA ASP A 194 -14.20 -27.15 18.59
C ASP A 194 -14.46 -26.23 17.37
N GLU A 195 -14.83 -24.97 17.65
CA GLU A 195 -15.09 -23.96 16.62
C GLU A 195 -13.84 -23.59 15.79
N ARG A 196 -12.64 -23.81 16.34
CA ARG A 196 -11.34 -23.53 15.68
C ARG A 196 -10.69 -24.79 15.11
N ASP A 197 -11.44 -25.88 14.98
CA ASP A 197 -10.99 -27.09 14.32
C ASP A 197 -10.94 -26.90 12.79
N TRP A 198 -9.72 -26.71 12.27
CA TRP A 198 -9.48 -26.53 10.85
C TRP A 198 -9.86 -27.78 10.04
N ALA A 199 -9.64 -28.98 10.57
CA ALA A 199 -10.00 -30.22 9.87
C ALA A 199 -11.51 -30.32 9.67
N ARG A 200 -12.29 -29.92 10.69
CA ARG A 200 -13.76 -29.88 10.63
C ARG A 200 -14.24 -28.88 9.58
N ALA A 201 -13.74 -27.65 9.62
CA ALA A 201 -14.15 -26.59 8.70
C ALA A 201 -13.75 -26.86 7.25
N ALA A 202 -12.49 -27.25 7.01
CA ALA A 202 -12.01 -27.64 5.69
C ALA A 202 -12.80 -28.83 5.14
N GLY A 203 -13.10 -29.84 5.97
CA GLY A 203 -13.93 -30.98 5.58
C GLY A 203 -15.38 -30.58 5.24
N ASN A 204 -15.98 -29.65 5.99
CA ASN A 204 -17.31 -29.11 5.68
C ASN A 204 -17.33 -28.39 4.33
N CYS A 205 -16.36 -27.49 4.09
CA CYS A 205 -16.25 -26.74 2.84
C CYS A 205 -15.95 -27.66 1.65
N ALA A 206 -15.00 -28.59 1.78
CA ALA A 206 -14.68 -29.57 0.75
C ALA A 206 -15.89 -30.43 0.36
N ARG A 207 -16.69 -30.88 1.35
CA ARG A 207 -17.94 -31.61 1.07
C ARG A 207 -18.97 -30.75 0.37
N ALA A 208 -19.09 -29.47 0.73
CA ALA A 208 -19.99 -28.55 0.05
C ALA A 208 -19.58 -28.37 -1.43
N LEU A 209 -18.31 -28.06 -1.69
CA LEU A 209 -17.76 -27.87 -3.04
C LEU A 209 -17.92 -29.13 -3.92
N VAL A 210 -17.60 -30.30 -3.37
CA VAL A 210 -17.74 -31.58 -4.11
C VAL A 210 -19.20 -31.97 -4.29
N GLY A 211 -20.04 -31.75 -3.27
CA GLY A 211 -21.45 -32.13 -3.25
C GLY A 211 -22.34 -31.28 -4.15
N ALA A 212 -22.07 -29.97 -4.23
CA ALA A 212 -22.82 -29.04 -5.08
C ALA A 212 -22.60 -29.29 -6.59
N ARG A 213 -21.55 -30.05 -6.95
CA ARG A 213 -21.07 -30.20 -8.35
C ARG A 213 -20.84 -28.84 -9.01
N GLU A 214 -20.46 -27.84 -8.22
CA GLU A 214 -20.26 -26.47 -8.68
C GLU A 214 -18.85 -26.23 -9.21
N GLY A 215 -17.95 -27.22 -9.09
CA GLY A 215 -16.68 -27.19 -9.80
C GLY A 215 -15.96 -28.52 -9.76
N ASP A 216 -15.22 -28.81 -10.84
CA ASP A 216 -14.41 -30.02 -11.00
C ASP A 216 -12.95 -29.83 -10.57
N GLY A 217 -12.59 -28.69 -9.98
CA GLY A 217 -11.22 -28.36 -9.56
C GLY A 217 -10.67 -29.21 -8.40
N ILE A 218 -9.37 -29.16 -8.13
CA ILE A 218 -8.79 -29.79 -6.93
C ILE A 218 -9.09 -28.95 -5.68
N ILE A 219 -9.21 -29.62 -4.53
CA ILE A 219 -9.34 -29.02 -3.21
C ILE A 219 -7.96 -29.01 -2.58
N ILE A 220 -7.47 -27.81 -2.31
CA ILE A 220 -6.16 -27.58 -1.70
C ILE A 220 -6.38 -27.19 -0.24
N VAL A 221 -5.73 -27.91 0.67
CA VAL A 221 -5.83 -27.69 2.11
C VAL A 221 -4.45 -27.39 2.67
N GLU A 222 -4.26 -26.15 3.09
CA GLU A 222 -3.05 -25.74 3.80
C GLU A 222 -2.96 -26.36 5.19
N ARG A 223 -1.72 -26.64 5.64
CA ARG A 223 -1.45 -26.89 7.05
C ARG A 223 -1.74 -25.66 7.91
N ILE A 224 -1.90 -25.87 9.22
CA ILE A 224 -1.86 -24.77 10.18
C ILE A 224 -0.48 -24.11 10.10
N CYS A 225 -0.47 -22.80 9.84
CA CYS A 225 0.76 -22.04 9.65
C CYS A 225 1.44 -21.76 10.99
N TRP A 226 0.71 -21.35 12.04
CA TRP A 226 1.30 -21.15 13.37
C TRP A 226 0.62 -22.01 14.45
N PRO A 227 1.37 -22.90 15.14
CA PRO A 227 2.75 -23.32 14.83
C PRO A 227 2.85 -24.13 13.53
N GLN A 228 3.96 -23.99 12.79
CA GLN A 228 4.23 -24.84 11.62
C GLN A 228 4.45 -26.30 12.06
N SER A 229 3.64 -27.23 11.53
CA SER A 229 3.78 -28.67 11.77
C SER A 229 4.06 -29.44 10.48
N SER A 230 4.52 -30.69 10.62
CA SER A 230 4.60 -31.63 9.49
C SER A 230 3.20 -31.95 8.95
N LEU A 231 3.07 -32.18 7.65
CA LEU A 231 1.84 -32.70 7.03
C LEU A 231 1.43 -34.06 7.60
N GLU A 232 2.34 -34.78 8.25
CA GLU A 232 2.01 -36.03 8.96
C GLU A 232 0.90 -35.81 9.99
N SER A 233 0.84 -34.65 10.65
CA SER A 233 -0.22 -34.33 11.62
C SER A 233 -1.60 -34.23 10.97
N MET A 234 -1.68 -33.92 9.68
CA MET A 234 -2.94 -33.87 8.93
C MET A 234 -3.38 -35.23 8.40
N LEU A 235 -2.44 -36.18 8.28
CA LEU A 235 -2.68 -37.51 7.74
C LEU A 235 -3.04 -38.55 8.81
N GLN A 236 -2.81 -38.23 10.08
CA GLN A 236 -3.04 -39.13 11.21
C GLN A 236 -4.29 -38.74 12.01
N PRO A 237 -5.01 -39.71 12.61
CA PRO A 237 -4.89 -41.17 12.40
C PRO A 237 -5.47 -41.63 11.05
N THR A 238 -6.16 -40.73 10.34
CA THR A 238 -6.84 -41.00 9.08
C THR A 238 -6.68 -39.79 8.18
N PRO A 239 -6.29 -39.98 6.91
CA PRO A 239 -6.06 -38.86 6.02
C PRO A 239 -7.37 -38.14 5.64
N PRO A 240 -7.30 -36.86 5.22
CA PRO A 240 -8.49 -36.03 5.03
C PRO A 240 -9.53 -36.59 4.05
N TRP A 241 -9.09 -37.15 2.93
CA TRP A 241 -10.00 -37.74 1.93
C TRP A 241 -10.83 -38.88 2.48
N GLU A 242 -10.25 -39.73 3.33
CA GLU A 242 -10.95 -40.85 3.96
C GLU A 242 -11.85 -40.34 5.11
N ALA A 243 -11.32 -39.46 5.96
CA ALA A 243 -12.05 -38.90 7.09
C ALA A 243 -13.29 -38.08 6.65
N TRP A 244 -13.22 -37.40 5.51
CA TRP A 244 -14.26 -36.50 5.04
C TRP A 244 -15.15 -37.09 3.94
N GLY A 245 -14.81 -38.27 3.42
CA GLY A 245 -15.51 -38.91 2.30
C GLY A 245 -15.33 -38.16 0.97
N ILE A 246 -14.17 -37.52 0.77
CA ILE A 246 -13.83 -36.77 -0.44
C ILE A 246 -12.96 -37.66 -1.34
N PRO A 247 -13.17 -37.67 -2.66
CA PRO A 247 -12.28 -38.40 -3.58
C PRO A 247 -10.82 -37.97 -3.41
N ARG A 248 -9.92 -38.92 -3.14
CA ARG A 248 -8.48 -38.66 -2.95
C ARG A 248 -7.86 -37.98 -4.17
N ASP A 249 -8.35 -38.31 -5.37
CA ASP A 249 -7.91 -37.72 -6.64
C ASP A 249 -8.29 -36.23 -6.79
N ARG A 250 -9.05 -35.66 -5.85
CA ARG A 250 -9.34 -34.22 -5.77
C ARG A 250 -8.57 -33.50 -4.67
N MET A 251 -7.76 -34.17 -3.85
CA MET A 251 -7.12 -33.55 -2.69
C MET A 251 -5.65 -33.23 -2.95
N VAL A 252 -5.24 -32.03 -2.54
CA VAL A 252 -3.84 -31.57 -2.50
C VAL A 252 -3.58 -30.97 -1.13
N LEU A 253 -2.45 -31.32 -0.52
CA LEU A 253 -2.00 -30.68 0.71
C LEU A 253 -1.04 -29.54 0.37
N SER A 254 -1.10 -28.44 1.13
CA SER A 254 -0.28 -27.28 0.87
C SER A 254 0.43 -26.76 2.12
N LEU A 255 1.56 -26.10 1.92
CA LEU A 255 2.30 -25.45 2.98
C LEU A 255 3.09 -24.23 2.46
N HIS A 256 3.47 -23.36 3.38
CA HIS A 256 4.34 -22.21 3.13
C HIS A 256 5.69 -22.41 3.82
N MET A 257 6.76 -21.91 3.19
CA MET A 257 8.10 -21.89 3.77
C MET A 257 8.84 -20.60 3.41
N TYR A 258 9.47 -19.99 4.40
CA TYR A 258 10.36 -18.84 4.21
C TYR A 258 11.64 -19.01 5.03
N ALA A 259 12.73 -18.37 4.63
CA ALA A 259 14.02 -18.46 5.33
C ALA A 259 13.94 -18.04 6.81
N TRP A 260 13.00 -17.14 7.14
CA TRP A 260 12.75 -16.62 8.48
C TRP A 260 11.74 -17.43 9.31
N SER A 261 11.08 -18.43 8.70
CA SER A 261 10.20 -19.37 9.40
C SER A 261 10.96 -20.67 9.74
N GLY A 262 10.30 -21.59 10.43
CA GLY A 262 10.92 -22.84 10.85
C GLY A 262 9.94 -23.77 11.57
N PRO A 263 10.34 -25.02 11.84
CA PRO A 263 9.49 -26.00 12.49
C PRO A 263 9.02 -25.50 13.86
N GLY A 264 7.71 -25.55 14.08
CA GLY A 264 7.07 -25.04 15.29
C GLY A 264 7.13 -23.52 15.45
N SER A 265 7.60 -22.76 14.46
CA SER A 265 7.69 -21.30 14.54
C SER A 265 6.32 -20.67 14.76
N TRP A 266 6.28 -19.72 15.69
CA TRP A 266 5.20 -18.75 15.86
C TRP A 266 5.80 -17.43 15.38
N SER A 267 5.37 -16.90 14.24
CA SER A 267 6.03 -15.73 13.64
C SER A 267 5.19 -14.44 13.72
N PRO A 268 4.97 -13.83 14.89
CA PRO A 268 4.48 -12.44 14.97
C PRO A 268 5.57 -11.42 14.59
N LYS A 269 6.64 -11.85 13.90
CA LYS A 269 7.91 -11.13 13.70
C LYS A 269 7.78 -9.89 12.81
N ALA A 270 6.79 -9.85 11.93
CA ALA A 270 6.60 -8.73 11.00
C ALA A 270 5.81 -7.54 11.59
N PHE A 271 5.14 -7.71 12.74
CA PHE A 271 4.08 -6.77 13.17
C PHE A 271 4.16 -6.34 14.63
N THR A 272 5.30 -6.56 15.28
CA THR A 272 5.50 -6.10 16.65
C THR A 272 6.68 -5.14 16.72
N GLY A 273 6.49 -4.01 17.41
CA GLY A 273 7.54 -2.99 17.58
C GLY A 273 8.83 -3.60 18.12
N THR A 274 9.95 -2.90 17.94
CA THR A 274 11.33 -3.40 18.15
C THR A 274 11.52 -4.23 19.44
N VAL A 275 10.81 -3.90 20.51
CA VAL A 275 10.84 -4.60 21.80
C VAL A 275 10.15 -5.97 21.75
N MET A 276 8.96 -6.08 21.16
CA MET A 276 8.26 -7.36 21.06
C MET A 276 8.88 -8.27 19.99
N ARG A 277 9.42 -7.69 18.90
CA ARG A 277 10.25 -8.43 17.94
C ARG A 277 11.45 -9.06 18.63
N ALA A 278 12.13 -8.33 19.52
CA ALA A 278 13.22 -8.86 20.32
C ALA A 278 12.75 -9.97 21.30
N LEU A 279 11.57 -9.82 21.92
CA LEU A 279 11.00 -10.84 22.82
C LEU A 279 10.61 -12.12 22.09
N PHE A 280 10.04 -12.04 20.88
CA PHE A 280 9.76 -13.22 20.06
C PHE A 280 11.01 -13.86 19.48
N HIS A 281 12.03 -13.06 19.14
CA HIS A 281 13.37 -13.59 18.87
C HIS A 281 13.91 -14.37 20.07
N VAL A 282 13.76 -13.85 21.29
CA VAL A 282 14.15 -14.58 22.51
C VAL A 282 13.28 -15.81 22.73
N TYR A 283 11.97 -15.78 22.47
CA TYR A 283 11.09 -16.94 22.65
C TYR A 283 11.39 -18.08 21.67
N ASP A 284 11.55 -17.78 20.37
CA ASP A 284 11.96 -18.77 19.37
C ASP A 284 13.39 -19.28 19.63
N TYR A 285 14.31 -18.40 20.06
CA TYR A 285 15.70 -18.75 20.37
C TYR A 285 15.84 -19.58 21.66
N VAL A 286 15.05 -19.26 22.71
CA VAL A 286 15.00 -20.02 23.98
C VAL A 286 14.26 -21.35 23.79
N GLY A 287 13.29 -21.41 22.87
CA GLY A 287 12.58 -22.63 22.49
C GLY A 287 13.37 -23.62 21.63
N SER A 288 14.63 -23.32 21.27
CA SER A 288 15.48 -24.15 20.39
C SER A 288 14.91 -24.38 18.98
N ARG A 289 14.22 -23.39 18.39
CA ARG A 289 13.63 -23.52 17.05
C ARG A 289 14.59 -22.99 15.98
N ALA A 290 15.16 -23.89 15.18
CA ALA A 290 16.01 -23.54 14.04
C ALA A 290 15.17 -22.92 12.91
N LEU A 291 15.60 -21.78 12.39
CA LEU A 291 14.99 -21.20 11.18
C LEU A 291 15.46 -21.96 9.94
N TYR A 292 14.60 -22.11 8.93
CA TYR A 292 14.97 -22.86 7.72
C TYR A 292 16.20 -22.27 7.02
N GLY A 293 16.38 -20.94 7.04
CA GLY A 293 17.55 -20.31 6.43
C GLY A 293 18.85 -20.53 7.20
N GLU A 294 18.78 -20.82 8.51
CA GLU A 294 19.94 -21.10 9.37
C GLU A 294 20.41 -22.56 9.27
N MET A 295 19.52 -23.46 8.86
CA MET A 295 19.83 -24.88 8.67
C MET A 295 20.87 -25.09 7.57
N GLY A 296 21.85 -25.96 7.86
CA GLY A 296 22.78 -26.44 6.83
C GLY A 296 22.07 -27.33 5.81
N ASP A 297 22.67 -27.54 4.63
CA ASP A 297 22.05 -28.24 3.50
C ASP A 297 21.35 -29.55 3.87
N LYS A 298 22.08 -30.44 4.56
CA LYS A 298 21.57 -31.76 4.98
C LYS A 298 20.46 -31.65 6.03
N GLU A 299 20.57 -30.70 6.94
CA GLU A 299 19.57 -30.48 7.98
C GLU A 299 18.27 -29.95 7.39
N LEU A 300 18.38 -29.01 6.45
CA LEU A 300 17.23 -28.44 5.73
C LEU A 300 16.54 -29.51 4.87
N GLU A 301 17.31 -30.32 4.13
CA GLU A 301 16.80 -31.47 3.36
C GLU A 301 16.05 -32.46 4.25
N GLU A 302 16.67 -32.91 5.35
CA GLU A 302 16.05 -33.83 6.30
C GLU A 302 14.81 -33.22 6.96
N GLN A 303 14.79 -31.90 7.18
CA GLN A 303 13.62 -31.20 7.72
C GLN A 303 12.47 -31.17 6.71
N MET A 304 12.74 -30.86 5.44
CA MET A 304 11.73 -30.90 4.38
C MET A 304 11.21 -32.33 4.17
N ASP A 305 12.07 -33.35 4.24
CA ASP A 305 11.66 -34.76 4.18
C ASP A 305 10.69 -35.12 5.31
N ARG A 306 10.95 -34.65 6.54
CA ARG A 306 10.07 -34.85 7.71
C ARG A 306 8.75 -34.09 7.61
N GLU A 307 8.73 -32.93 6.97
CA GLU A 307 7.54 -32.08 6.93
C GLU A 307 6.60 -32.44 5.79
N PHE A 308 7.12 -32.76 4.61
CA PHE A 308 6.28 -33.04 3.44
C PHE A 308 6.94 -33.96 2.41
N GLY A 309 8.26 -34.07 2.37
CA GLY A 309 8.97 -34.90 1.39
C GLY A 309 8.56 -36.37 1.45
N PHE A 310 8.24 -36.89 2.64
CA PHE A 310 7.71 -38.24 2.78
C PHE A 310 6.40 -38.48 1.98
N CYS A 311 5.54 -37.46 1.82
CA CYS A 311 4.33 -37.58 0.99
C CYS A 311 4.68 -37.80 -0.48
N LEU A 312 5.74 -37.13 -0.94
CA LEU A 312 6.25 -37.20 -2.30
C LEU A 312 7.02 -38.50 -2.55
N ASP A 313 7.85 -38.94 -1.60
CA ASP A 313 8.65 -40.16 -1.75
C ASP A 313 7.81 -41.43 -1.68
N GLN A 314 6.77 -41.41 -0.84
CA GLN A 314 5.90 -42.58 -0.60
C GLN A 314 4.62 -42.56 -1.45
N ASP A 315 4.51 -41.64 -2.41
CA ASP A 315 3.35 -41.55 -3.33
C ASP A 315 1.99 -41.37 -2.62
N ILE A 316 1.98 -40.61 -1.51
CA ILE A 316 0.81 -40.45 -0.64
C ILE A 316 -0.20 -39.45 -1.21
N CYS A 317 0.23 -38.26 -1.60
CA CYS A 317 -0.63 -37.26 -2.20
C CYS A 317 0.21 -36.15 -2.84
N PRO A 318 -0.36 -35.34 -3.73
CA PRO A 318 0.31 -34.14 -4.20
C PRO A 318 0.48 -33.16 -3.05
N VAL A 319 1.68 -32.59 -2.99
CA VAL A 319 2.01 -31.49 -2.09
C VAL A 319 2.37 -30.28 -2.93
N TRP A 320 1.76 -29.15 -2.63
CA TRP A 320 2.09 -27.86 -3.22
C TRP A 320 2.80 -26.98 -2.20
N LEU A 321 4.02 -26.53 -2.49
CA LEU A 321 4.65 -25.45 -1.72
C LEU A 321 4.09 -24.13 -2.26
N SER A 322 2.91 -23.72 -1.80
CA SER A 322 2.11 -22.63 -2.38
C SER A 322 2.69 -21.23 -2.13
N GLU A 323 3.61 -21.09 -1.18
CA GLU A 323 4.39 -19.88 -1.00
C GLU A 323 5.84 -20.17 -0.60
N LEU A 324 6.74 -19.58 -1.39
CA LEU A 324 8.16 -19.38 -1.08
C LEU A 324 8.64 -18.10 -1.79
N GLY A 325 9.53 -17.35 -1.14
CA GLY A 325 10.08 -16.11 -1.68
C GLY A 325 11.38 -15.72 -1.00
N ALA A 326 12.15 -14.86 -1.66
CA ALA A 326 13.40 -14.33 -1.13
C ALA A 326 13.67 -12.94 -1.68
N ASP A 327 14.13 -12.00 -0.85
CA ASP A 327 14.56 -10.68 -1.28
C ASP A 327 15.83 -10.77 -2.12
N LEU A 328 15.82 -10.13 -3.29
CA LEU A 328 16.96 -10.10 -4.21
C LEU A 328 18.20 -9.44 -3.60
N ASN A 329 18.03 -8.58 -2.60
CA ASN A 329 19.11 -7.89 -1.92
C ASN A 329 19.59 -8.62 -0.65
N ASN A 330 19.01 -9.78 -0.33
CA ASN A 330 19.31 -10.54 0.86
C ASN A 330 20.01 -11.87 0.51
N GLU A 331 21.34 -11.89 0.60
CA GLU A 331 22.15 -13.08 0.30
C GLU A 331 21.78 -14.30 1.15
N TYR A 332 21.35 -14.09 2.40
CA TYR A 332 20.93 -15.16 3.31
C TYR A 332 19.65 -15.84 2.79
N GLU A 333 18.66 -15.06 2.38
CA GLU A 333 17.41 -15.59 1.81
C GLU A 333 17.62 -16.21 0.43
N LEU A 334 18.43 -15.59 -0.43
CA LEU A 334 18.77 -16.16 -1.74
C LEU A 334 19.51 -17.50 -1.62
N SER A 335 20.40 -17.63 -0.64
CA SER A 335 21.11 -18.87 -0.35
C SER A 335 20.13 -19.98 0.05
N TRP A 336 19.21 -19.68 0.97
CA TRP A 336 18.13 -20.59 1.37
C TRP A 336 17.21 -20.96 0.19
N PHE A 337 16.76 -19.97 -0.58
CA PHE A 337 15.85 -20.14 -1.71
C PHE A 337 16.45 -21.08 -2.76
N ASN A 338 17.73 -20.94 -3.07
CA ASN A 338 18.42 -21.83 -4.00
C ASN A 338 18.46 -23.28 -3.48
N ARG A 339 18.71 -23.49 -2.18
CA ARG A 339 18.70 -24.84 -1.58
C ARG A 339 17.32 -25.49 -1.63
N VAL A 340 16.28 -24.73 -1.28
CA VAL A 340 14.89 -25.20 -1.36
C VAL A 340 14.53 -25.53 -2.82
N CYS A 341 14.83 -24.64 -3.77
CA CYS A 341 14.56 -24.90 -5.18
C CYS A 341 15.29 -26.15 -5.70
N LEU A 342 16.54 -26.38 -5.29
CA LEU A 342 17.26 -27.62 -5.64
C LEU A 342 16.54 -28.87 -5.10
N TYR A 343 16.02 -28.81 -3.88
CA TYR A 343 15.23 -29.91 -3.32
C TYR A 343 13.92 -30.14 -4.09
N LEU A 344 13.18 -29.06 -4.42
CA LEU A 344 11.96 -29.15 -5.21
C LEU A 344 12.23 -29.72 -6.61
N GLU A 345 13.36 -29.36 -7.23
CA GLU A 345 13.83 -29.90 -8.50
C GLU A 345 14.07 -31.41 -8.38
N GLN A 346 14.82 -31.84 -7.36
CA GLN A 346 15.16 -33.25 -7.13
C GLN A 346 13.93 -34.11 -6.87
N LYS A 347 12.97 -33.57 -6.12
CA LYS A 347 11.73 -34.29 -5.81
C LYS A 347 10.71 -34.19 -6.93
N ASP A 348 10.84 -33.32 -7.93
CA ASP A 348 9.74 -32.93 -8.84
C ASP A 348 8.49 -32.40 -8.09
N ALA A 349 8.71 -31.58 -7.06
CA ALA A 349 7.64 -31.00 -6.23
C ALA A 349 6.98 -29.78 -6.89
N ASP A 350 5.66 -29.65 -6.72
CA ASP A 350 4.88 -28.50 -7.19
C ASP A 350 5.16 -27.27 -6.31
N PHE A 351 5.14 -26.05 -6.86
CA PHE A 351 5.47 -24.81 -6.13
C PHE A 351 4.66 -23.60 -6.60
N ALA A 352 4.57 -22.54 -5.79
CA ALA A 352 4.18 -21.22 -6.23
C ALA A 352 5.00 -20.11 -5.56
N TYR A 353 5.62 -19.25 -6.38
CA TYR A 353 6.48 -18.18 -5.90
C TYR A 353 5.66 -17.02 -5.32
N TRP A 354 6.06 -16.49 -4.17
CA TRP A 354 5.52 -15.25 -3.61
C TRP A 354 6.51 -14.08 -3.81
N PRO A 355 6.14 -13.00 -4.51
CA PRO A 355 4.99 -12.85 -5.42
C PRO A 355 5.37 -12.33 -6.81
N LEU A 356 4.35 -12.18 -7.68
CA LEU A 356 4.45 -11.45 -8.94
C LEU A 356 4.71 -9.96 -8.67
N ASN A 357 3.95 -9.41 -7.72
CA ASN A 357 3.83 -7.99 -7.42
C ASN A 357 5.15 -7.32 -7.00
N VAL A 358 5.23 -6.02 -7.21
CA VAL A 358 6.37 -5.15 -6.86
C VAL A 358 5.87 -3.78 -6.40
N GLY A 359 6.77 -2.95 -5.88
CA GLY A 359 6.43 -1.62 -5.37
C GLY A 359 5.79 -1.70 -3.99
N ARG A 360 5.13 -0.62 -3.57
CA ARG A 360 4.62 -0.47 -2.20
C ARG A 360 3.56 -1.53 -1.90
N LYS A 361 3.69 -2.22 -0.76
CA LYS A 361 2.67 -3.15 -0.28
C LYS A 361 1.38 -2.38 0.06
N PRO A 362 0.20 -2.87 -0.35
CA PRO A 362 -1.08 -2.26 0.03
C PRO A 362 -1.18 -2.08 1.55
N GLY A 363 -1.48 -0.86 2.00
CA GLY A 363 -1.64 -0.55 3.43
C GLY A 363 -0.34 -0.52 4.26
N GLY A 364 0.84 -0.59 3.65
CA GLY A 364 2.14 -0.55 4.33
C GLY A 364 3.10 0.51 3.80
N ASP A 365 4.19 0.76 4.53
CA ASP A 365 5.25 1.72 4.14
C ASP A 365 6.47 1.05 3.48
N GLU A 366 6.40 -0.26 3.28
CA GLU A 366 7.49 -1.07 2.73
C GLU A 366 7.19 -1.49 1.29
N ASP A 367 8.23 -1.52 0.47
CA ASP A 367 8.17 -2.10 -0.87
C ASP A 367 8.19 -3.64 -0.80
N GLU A 368 7.57 -4.30 -1.77
CA GLU A 368 7.61 -5.74 -1.97
C GLU A 368 8.99 -6.17 -2.48
N GLY A 369 9.89 -6.45 -1.54
CA GLY A 369 11.26 -6.91 -1.81
C GLY A 369 11.33 -8.29 -2.49
N TYR A 370 10.30 -9.11 -2.39
CA TYR A 370 10.29 -10.45 -2.98
C TYR A 370 9.81 -10.44 -4.43
N GLY A 371 9.24 -9.34 -4.91
CA GLY A 371 8.65 -9.23 -6.24
C GLY A 371 9.56 -9.66 -7.39
N ILE A 372 9.00 -10.42 -8.35
CA ILE A 372 9.76 -10.97 -9.49
C ILE A 372 9.77 -10.05 -10.73
N LEU A 373 8.94 -8.99 -10.72
CA LEU A 373 8.88 -7.99 -11.78
C LEU A 373 9.88 -6.83 -11.53
N THR A 374 10.00 -5.93 -12.49
CA THR A 374 10.57 -4.58 -12.31
C THR A 374 9.46 -3.61 -11.90
N ASN A 375 9.79 -2.47 -11.27
CA ASN A 375 8.78 -1.53 -10.73
C ASN A 375 7.83 -0.93 -11.80
N ASP A 376 8.18 -1.02 -13.09
CA ASP A 376 7.30 -0.71 -14.22
C ASP A 376 6.46 -1.93 -14.69
N TRP A 377 6.32 -2.93 -13.81
CA TRP A 377 5.52 -4.16 -13.94
C TRP A 377 5.87 -5.01 -15.16
N GLN A 378 7.16 -5.07 -15.54
CA GLN A 378 7.67 -5.97 -16.58
C GLN A 378 8.46 -7.14 -16.02
N PRO A 379 8.55 -8.28 -16.73
CA PRO A 379 9.42 -9.38 -16.33
C PRO A 379 10.88 -8.97 -16.15
N ARG A 380 11.43 -9.23 -14.96
CA ARG A 380 12.85 -9.01 -14.67
C ARG A 380 13.69 -10.18 -15.19
N TRP A 381 13.87 -10.30 -16.51
CA TRP A 381 14.55 -11.46 -17.15
C TRP A 381 15.96 -11.77 -16.63
N SER A 382 16.68 -10.77 -16.14
CA SER A 382 18.01 -10.94 -15.57
C SER A 382 18.00 -11.56 -14.16
N ASP A 383 16.85 -11.57 -13.48
CA ASP A 383 16.69 -12.01 -12.10
C ASP A 383 17.15 -13.47 -11.91
N PRO A 384 18.09 -13.75 -10.99
CA PRO A 384 18.55 -15.11 -10.72
C PRO A 384 17.44 -16.02 -10.19
N ARG A 385 16.49 -15.49 -9.41
CA ARG A 385 15.33 -16.24 -8.90
C ARG A 385 14.46 -16.71 -10.05
N LEU A 386 14.13 -15.81 -10.99
CA LEU A 386 13.31 -16.15 -12.16
C LEU A 386 13.96 -17.24 -13.03
N LYS A 387 15.28 -17.20 -13.21
CA LYS A 387 16.02 -18.25 -13.94
C LYS A 387 15.90 -19.62 -13.27
N VAL A 388 15.95 -19.67 -11.94
CA VAL A 388 15.75 -20.90 -11.16
C VAL A 388 14.31 -21.39 -11.31
N LEU A 389 13.31 -20.51 -11.12
CA LEU A 389 11.90 -20.86 -11.25
C LEU A 389 11.57 -21.42 -12.64
N ARG A 390 12.05 -20.78 -13.71
CA ARG A 390 11.88 -21.27 -15.09
C ARG A 390 12.46 -22.66 -15.32
N ARG A 391 13.61 -22.93 -14.70
CA ARG A 391 14.22 -24.26 -14.77
C ARG A 391 13.32 -25.29 -14.10
N LEU A 392 12.79 -24.99 -12.91
CA LEU A 392 11.83 -25.84 -12.19
C LEU A 392 10.57 -26.10 -13.02
N SER A 393 10.03 -25.08 -13.70
CA SER A 393 8.87 -25.23 -14.60
C SER A 393 9.13 -26.17 -15.77
N SER A 394 10.35 -26.16 -16.32
CA SER A 394 10.72 -26.93 -17.51
C SER A 394 11.18 -28.36 -17.25
N GLY A 395 11.41 -28.74 -15.99
CA GLY A 395 11.94 -30.06 -15.61
C GLY A 395 13.40 -30.33 -16.05
N THR A 396 14.17 -29.31 -16.42
CA THR A 396 15.55 -29.47 -16.90
C THR A 396 16.53 -29.59 -15.73
N THR A 397 17.09 -30.78 -15.52
CA THR A 397 17.97 -31.15 -14.38
C THR A 397 19.33 -30.43 -14.39
N LEU A 398 19.74 -29.81 -13.28
CA LEU A 398 21.13 -29.35 -13.08
C LEU A 398 22.09 -30.52 -12.78
N HIS A 399 22.90 -30.89 -13.77
CA HIS A 399 24.19 -31.54 -13.52
C HIS A 399 25.33 -30.57 -13.78
N ALA A 400 25.94 -30.05 -12.71
CA ALA A 400 27.41 -30.01 -12.57
C ALA A 400 27.83 -29.54 -11.17
N ARG A 401 28.63 -30.39 -10.53
CA ARG A 401 29.39 -30.14 -9.31
C ARG A 401 30.52 -29.12 -9.53
N SER A 402 30.88 -28.48 -8.42
CA SER A 402 32.12 -27.76 -8.17
C SER A 402 33.38 -28.59 -8.41
N ARG A 403 34.41 -27.95 -9.00
CA ARG A 403 35.84 -28.02 -8.62
C ARG A 403 36.61 -26.92 -9.36
N GLY A 404 37.46 -26.22 -8.61
CA GLY A 404 38.12 -24.98 -9.03
C GLY A 404 39.47 -25.15 -9.76
N ASP A 405 40.11 -23.98 -9.84
CA ASP A 405 41.48 -23.65 -10.26
C ASP A 405 41.85 -23.60 -11.76
N SER A 406 42.08 -22.36 -12.17
CA SER A 406 43.20 -21.79 -12.95
C SER A 406 43.71 -22.44 -14.25
N ASP A 407 43.99 -21.51 -15.17
CA ASP A 407 44.97 -21.54 -16.26
C ASP A 407 44.50 -21.82 -17.69
N PHE A 408 44.66 -20.77 -18.49
CA PHE A 408 44.95 -20.77 -19.92
C PHE A 408 46.04 -21.79 -20.25
N ASP A 409 45.81 -22.74 -21.16
CA ASP A 409 46.66 -22.90 -22.35
C ASP A 409 46.04 -23.80 -23.43
N VAL A 410 46.58 -23.62 -24.63
CA VAL A 410 46.22 -24.11 -25.95
C VAL A 410 46.65 -25.57 -26.18
N THR A 411 46.03 -26.21 -27.18
CA THR A 411 46.51 -27.29 -28.08
C THR A 411 45.92 -28.71 -27.96
N ASN A 412 45.12 -29.04 -28.98
CA ASN A 412 45.35 -30.12 -29.97
C ASN A 412 45.63 -31.57 -29.49
N SER A 413 44.68 -32.51 -29.72
CA SER A 413 44.88 -33.75 -30.52
C SER A 413 43.77 -34.82 -30.28
N GLN A 414 43.33 -35.43 -31.39
CA GLN A 414 42.41 -36.59 -31.49
C GLN A 414 43.19 -37.96 -31.39
N PRO A 415 42.63 -39.15 -31.77
CA PRO A 415 41.64 -40.00 -31.07
C PRO A 415 41.99 -41.53 -31.10
N ALA A 416 41.25 -42.42 -30.40
CA ALA A 416 41.18 -43.87 -30.72
C ALA A 416 39.96 -44.56 -30.04
N ARG A 417 38.89 -44.91 -30.76
CA ARG A 417 38.54 -46.21 -31.43
C ARG A 417 37.81 -47.30 -30.59
N ARG A 418 36.52 -47.48 -30.95
CA ARG A 418 35.77 -48.73 -31.34
C ARG A 418 35.34 -49.69 -30.20
N ARG A 419 34.14 -50.31 -30.18
CA ARG A 419 33.29 -50.86 -31.28
C ARG A 419 31.83 -51.13 -30.82
N THR A 420 30.89 -50.99 -31.77
CA THR A 420 29.43 -51.28 -31.79
C THR A 420 29.09 -52.77 -31.99
N PRO A 421 27.81 -53.23 -31.94
CA PRO A 421 26.85 -53.24 -33.10
C PRO A 421 25.37 -52.99 -32.68
N SER A 422 24.34 -52.74 -33.50
CA SER A 422 24.15 -52.52 -34.96
C SER A 422 22.69 -52.10 -35.23
N SER A 423 22.52 -51.18 -36.22
CA SER A 423 21.52 -51.13 -37.32
C SER A 423 20.02 -50.95 -37.00
N GLN A 424 19.22 -50.16 -37.72
CA GLN A 424 19.33 -49.69 -39.11
C GLN A 424 18.32 -48.55 -39.41
N GLN A 425 18.79 -47.52 -40.15
CA GLN A 425 18.15 -46.79 -41.29
C GLN A 425 16.81 -46.03 -41.06
N HIS A 426 16.56 -44.78 -41.49
CA HIS A 426 17.11 -43.89 -42.53
C HIS A 426 16.91 -42.39 -42.17
N SER A 427 17.82 -41.54 -42.67
CA SER A 427 17.93 -40.07 -42.52
C SER A 427 17.39 -39.32 -43.77
N PRO A 428 17.62 -38.01 -43.99
CA PRO A 428 17.42 -36.82 -43.14
C PRO A 428 16.76 -35.62 -43.87
N LEU A 429 16.25 -34.67 -43.07
CA LEU A 429 16.10 -33.26 -43.44
C LEU A 429 17.47 -32.53 -43.43
N ARG A 430 17.67 -31.60 -44.36
CA ARG A 430 18.66 -30.51 -44.29
C ARG A 430 18.02 -29.22 -44.82
N GLY A 431 18.07 -28.14 -44.04
CA GLY A 431 18.15 -26.77 -44.58
C GLY A 431 19.61 -26.28 -44.52
N PRO A 432 19.91 -24.96 -44.60
CA PRO A 432 19.28 -23.83 -45.32
C PRO A 432 20.34 -23.19 -46.29
N PRO A 433 20.25 -21.95 -46.87
CA PRO A 433 20.14 -20.66 -46.18
C PRO A 433 19.25 -19.58 -46.87
N LEU A 434 19.02 -18.52 -46.09
CA LEU A 434 18.37 -17.23 -46.38
C LEU A 434 18.83 -16.53 -47.66
N LEU A 435 17.91 -15.80 -48.31
CA LEU A 435 18.16 -14.49 -48.92
C LEU A 435 16.85 -13.68 -49.04
N ALA A 436 16.93 -12.43 -48.58
CA ALA A 436 15.87 -11.45 -48.52
C ALA A 436 15.27 -11.09 -49.90
N ARG A 437 13.99 -10.70 -49.93
CA ARG A 437 13.49 -9.70 -50.90
C ARG A 437 12.21 -9.02 -50.43
N ALA A 438 12.18 -7.72 -50.71
CA ALA A 438 11.17 -6.73 -50.40
C ALA A 438 9.80 -7.05 -51.02
N VAL A 439 8.74 -6.67 -50.29
CA VAL A 439 7.37 -6.62 -50.80
C VAL A 439 7.11 -5.20 -51.28
N THR A 440 6.77 -5.07 -52.56
CA THR A 440 6.34 -3.83 -53.20
C THR A 440 4.83 -3.66 -53.06
N ALA A 441 4.43 -2.39 -53.03
CA ALA A 441 3.06 -1.91 -53.15
C ALA A 441 2.36 -2.44 -54.41
N ASP A 442 1.14 -2.96 -54.23
CA ASP A 442 -0.03 -2.73 -55.08
C ASP A 442 -1.15 -3.67 -54.63
N GLU A 443 -2.10 -3.14 -53.87
CA GLU A 443 -3.49 -3.64 -53.84
C GLU A 443 -4.38 -2.56 -53.20
N ALA A 444 -4.50 -1.44 -53.91
CA ALA A 444 -5.50 -0.41 -53.69
C ALA A 444 -6.24 -0.17 -55.00
N ALA A 445 -7.52 -0.56 -55.07
CA ALA A 445 -8.61 0.21 -55.68
C ALA A 445 -9.89 -0.63 -55.90
N ALA A 446 -11.03 0.07 -55.75
CA ALA A 446 -12.42 -0.24 -56.12
C ALA A 446 -13.26 -0.90 -54.99
N LEU A 447 -14.36 -0.34 -54.47
CA LEU A 447 -15.28 0.76 -54.84
C LEU A 447 -16.08 1.14 -53.56
N GLN A 448 -16.05 2.39 -53.09
CA GLN A 448 -17.08 3.44 -53.21
C GLN A 448 -18.35 3.36 -52.31
N LEU A 449 -18.35 4.25 -51.31
CA LEU A 449 -19.31 5.33 -51.00
C LEU A 449 -20.82 5.04 -50.83
N SER A 450 -21.30 5.33 -49.62
CA SER A 450 -22.49 6.20 -49.42
C SER A 450 -22.39 6.95 -48.08
N GLU A 451 -22.12 8.25 -48.14
CA GLU A 451 -22.33 9.21 -47.05
C GLU A 451 -23.66 9.93 -47.26
N GLU A 452 -24.34 10.27 -46.17
CA GLU A 452 -25.19 11.47 -46.03
C GLU A 452 -25.07 11.97 -44.56
N PRO A 453 -25.27 13.28 -44.29
CA PRO A 453 -24.48 14.05 -43.34
C PRO A 453 -25.23 14.44 -42.05
N VAL A 454 -24.49 14.75 -40.98
CA VAL A 454 -24.99 15.56 -39.86
C VAL A 454 -24.17 16.84 -39.75
N GLN A 455 -24.90 17.95 -39.72
CA GLN A 455 -24.46 19.33 -39.87
C GLN A 455 -23.58 19.81 -38.70
N LEU A 456 -22.43 20.37 -39.06
CA LEU A 456 -21.64 21.33 -38.30
C LEU A 456 -22.05 22.75 -38.73
N LEU A 457 -22.34 23.62 -37.75
CA LEU A 457 -22.30 25.10 -37.72
C LEU A 457 -22.57 25.46 -36.24
N ASP A 458 -21.86 26.32 -35.53
CA ASP A 458 -20.77 27.25 -35.82
C ASP A 458 -19.97 27.50 -34.54
N VAL A 459 -18.65 27.62 -34.69
CA VAL A 459 -17.75 28.19 -33.69
C VAL A 459 -17.74 29.71 -33.92
N VAL A 460 -18.09 30.47 -32.89
CA VAL A 460 -17.73 31.89 -32.78
C VAL A 460 -16.77 32.04 -31.61
N HIS A 461 -15.51 32.34 -31.93
CA HIS A 461 -14.52 32.80 -30.97
C HIS A 461 -14.92 34.17 -30.42
N GLY A 462 -14.80 34.33 -29.10
CA GLY A 462 -14.91 35.62 -28.40
C GLY A 462 -14.28 35.53 -27.01
N ASP A 463 -13.02 35.97 -26.93
CA ASP A 463 -12.29 36.54 -25.79
C ASP A 463 -12.53 36.03 -24.34
N GLY A 464 -11.44 35.51 -23.77
CA GLY A 464 -11.05 35.80 -22.38
C GLY A 464 -11.62 34.89 -21.29
N HIS A 465 -10.72 34.12 -20.68
CA HIS A 465 -10.90 33.22 -19.53
C HIS A 465 -11.31 31.79 -19.88
N GLU A 466 -10.31 30.94 -20.15
CA GLU A 466 -10.44 29.52 -19.85
C GLU A 466 -10.70 29.35 -18.34
N PRO A 467 -11.66 28.52 -17.91
CA PRO A 467 -11.71 28.05 -16.55
C PRO A 467 -10.47 27.17 -16.35
N LEU A 468 -9.66 27.48 -15.33
CA LEU A 468 -8.66 26.54 -14.81
C LEU A 468 -9.37 25.20 -14.59
N SER A 469 -9.03 24.21 -15.42
CA SER A 469 -9.46 22.84 -15.24
C SER A 469 -8.97 22.38 -13.87
N LEU A 470 -9.88 22.25 -12.91
CA LEU A 470 -9.59 21.71 -11.59
C LEU A 470 -9.26 20.22 -11.76
N ALA A 471 -7.96 19.93 -11.84
CA ALA A 471 -7.36 18.61 -11.69
C ALA A 471 -7.80 17.96 -10.35
N PRO A 472 -7.75 16.63 -10.22
CA PRO A 472 -8.10 15.92 -8.98
C PRO A 472 -7.32 16.51 -7.81
N PHE A 473 -8.02 17.16 -6.87
CA PHE A 473 -7.43 17.91 -5.75
C PHE A 473 -6.42 17.04 -4.97
N PRO A 474 -5.11 17.34 -5.03
CA PRO A 474 -4.12 16.48 -4.41
C PRO A 474 -3.97 16.85 -2.93
N TRP A 475 -4.11 15.85 -2.07
CA TRP A 475 -3.63 15.89 -0.69
C TRP A 475 -2.10 15.75 -0.72
N CYS A 476 -1.38 16.78 -1.19
CA CYS A 476 0.08 16.74 -1.24
C CYS A 476 0.62 16.78 0.20
N THR A 477 1.52 15.87 0.60
CA THR A 477 2.37 16.11 1.78
C THR A 477 3.52 17.01 1.32
N PRO A 478 3.49 18.33 1.64
CA PRO A 478 3.32 18.82 3.02
C PRO A 478 2.13 19.78 3.28
N LEU A 479 1.12 19.84 2.42
CA LEU A 479 -0.05 20.71 2.59
C LEU A 479 -1.02 20.16 3.65
N PRO A 480 -1.60 21.01 4.52
CA PRO A 480 -2.56 20.59 5.55
C PRO A 480 -3.94 20.20 5.00
N GLY A 481 -4.17 20.41 3.70
CA GLY A 481 -5.40 20.08 2.99
C GLY A 481 -5.39 20.62 1.55
N PRO A 482 -6.47 20.40 0.77
CA PRO A 482 -6.47 20.73 -0.65
C PRO A 482 -6.37 22.24 -0.88
N LEU A 483 -5.65 22.63 -1.93
CA LEU A 483 -5.54 24.02 -2.35
C LEU A 483 -6.90 24.55 -2.80
N VAL A 484 -7.25 25.74 -2.31
CA VAL A 484 -8.46 26.47 -2.73
C VAL A 484 -8.08 27.77 -3.43
N GLU A 485 -8.98 28.25 -4.30
CA GLU A 485 -8.78 29.50 -5.02
C GLU A 485 -8.59 30.69 -4.09
N TRP A 486 -7.67 31.59 -4.45
CA TRP A 486 -7.46 32.84 -3.74
C TRP A 486 -8.70 33.75 -3.94
N PRO A 487 -9.33 34.27 -2.88
CA PRO A 487 -10.59 35.00 -3.02
C PRO A 487 -10.38 36.34 -3.74
N GLY A 488 -11.04 36.49 -4.90
CA GLY A 488 -10.96 37.68 -5.75
C GLY A 488 -12.30 38.20 -6.31
N SER A 489 -13.45 37.61 -5.96
CA SER A 489 -14.74 38.03 -6.53
C SER A 489 -15.99 37.81 -5.64
N LEU A 490 -15.84 37.49 -4.35
CA LEU A 490 -16.98 37.33 -3.43
C LEU A 490 -16.66 37.89 -2.02
N PRO A 491 -17.63 38.50 -1.30
CA PRO A 491 -17.38 39.14 0.00
C PRO A 491 -17.40 38.12 1.16
N LEU A 492 -16.39 38.13 2.04
CA LEU A 492 -16.33 37.34 3.29
C LEU A 492 -15.43 37.93 4.39
N LEU A 493 -15.81 37.70 5.66
CA LEU A 493 -14.98 37.66 6.90
C LEU A 493 -15.79 36.95 8.04
N PRO A 494 -15.21 36.48 9.19
CA PRO A 494 -13.99 36.98 9.85
C PRO A 494 -13.03 35.94 10.50
N ARG A 495 -11.85 35.79 9.91
CA ARG A 495 -10.53 36.01 10.53
C ARG A 495 -9.53 36.21 9.38
N GLU A 496 -8.53 37.03 9.61
CA GLU A 496 -7.96 37.98 8.64
C GLU A 496 -7.06 37.24 7.64
N LEU A 497 -7.59 36.91 6.45
CA LEU A 497 -6.76 36.45 5.33
C LEU A 497 -5.64 37.47 5.06
N PRO A 498 -4.39 37.05 4.79
CA PRO A 498 -3.29 37.96 4.52
C PRO A 498 -3.67 38.96 3.43
N GLU A 499 -3.51 40.26 3.68
CA GLU A 499 -3.61 41.29 2.63
C GLU A 499 -2.47 41.08 1.63
N GLY A 500 -2.67 40.16 0.68
CA GLY A 500 -1.75 39.89 -0.42
C GLY A 500 -1.52 38.41 -0.68
N ARG A 501 -1.61 38.02 -1.97
CA ARG A 501 -1.22 36.69 -2.49
C ARG A 501 0.28 36.40 -2.35
N PHE A 502 1.06 37.37 -1.89
CA PHE A 502 2.52 37.30 -1.81
C PHE A 502 3.03 37.75 -0.44
N ARG A 503 3.87 36.90 0.17
CA ARG A 503 4.67 37.20 1.34
C ARG A 503 6.02 37.76 0.88
N TRP A 504 6.41 38.91 1.42
CA TRP A 504 7.65 39.57 1.06
C TRP A 504 8.73 39.33 2.11
N SER A 505 9.86 38.74 1.70
CA SER A 505 11.06 38.62 2.53
C SER A 505 12.05 39.73 2.18
N ALA A 506 12.44 40.56 3.15
CA ALA A 506 13.46 41.59 2.98
C ALA A 506 14.80 41.13 3.58
N LEU A 507 15.82 41.02 2.73
CA LEU A 507 17.14 40.49 3.08
C LEU A 507 18.19 41.59 2.94
N HIS A 508 18.59 42.18 4.07
CA HIS A 508 19.55 43.27 4.12
C HIS A 508 20.99 42.78 3.93
N GLY A 509 21.79 43.45 3.12
CA GLY A 509 23.19 43.08 2.90
C GLY A 509 23.41 42.03 1.81
N PHE A 510 22.33 41.63 1.13
CA PHE A 510 22.31 40.57 0.13
C PHE A 510 21.80 41.08 -1.21
N ASP A 511 22.27 40.44 -2.28
CA ASP A 511 21.75 40.56 -3.64
C ASP A 511 21.70 39.16 -4.28
N ALA A 512 20.95 38.99 -5.36
CA ALA A 512 20.90 37.76 -6.15
C ALA A 512 20.91 38.12 -7.64
N ASP A 513 21.82 37.51 -8.40
CA ASP A 513 22.08 37.85 -9.82
C ASP A 513 22.33 39.37 -10.06
N PRO A 514 23.31 39.99 -9.38
CA PRO A 514 23.60 41.41 -9.55
C PRO A 514 24.01 41.73 -10.99
N GLY A 515 23.31 42.68 -11.63
CA GLY A 515 23.55 43.12 -13.02
C GLY A 515 22.73 42.37 -14.09
N GLU A 516 21.99 41.33 -13.71
CA GLU A 516 21.01 40.66 -14.57
C GLU A 516 19.61 41.23 -14.31
N ASP A 517 19.49 42.55 -14.50
CA ASP A 517 18.30 43.30 -14.17
C ASP A 517 17.28 43.20 -15.32
N ALA A 518 16.10 42.66 -15.03
CA ALA A 518 15.04 42.53 -16.02
C ALA A 518 14.37 43.88 -16.32
N GLU A 519 14.25 44.70 -15.27
CA GLU A 519 13.72 46.05 -15.32
C GLU A 519 14.33 46.84 -14.16
N VAL A 520 14.57 48.13 -14.38
CA VAL A 520 15.14 49.03 -13.36
C VAL A 520 14.20 50.21 -13.18
N LEU A 521 13.66 50.36 -11.98
CA LEU A 521 12.69 51.38 -11.64
C LEU A 521 13.27 52.33 -10.60
N GLN A 522 13.05 53.63 -10.79
CA GLN A 522 13.42 54.62 -9.79
C GLN A 522 12.48 54.49 -8.58
N HIS A 523 13.05 54.38 -7.38
CA HIS A 523 12.31 54.09 -6.17
C HIS A 523 11.65 55.35 -5.60
N GLY A 524 10.46 55.21 -5.03
CA GLY A 524 9.81 56.25 -4.23
C GLY A 524 8.69 55.72 -3.33
N ASP A 525 8.21 54.52 -3.62
CA ASP A 525 7.13 53.86 -2.87
C ASP A 525 7.32 52.33 -2.97
N LEU A 526 7.59 51.69 -1.84
CA LEU A 526 7.90 50.26 -1.77
C LEU A 526 6.72 49.38 -2.20
N ASP A 527 5.48 49.82 -1.96
CA ASP A 527 4.30 49.02 -2.28
C ASP A 527 4.02 49.05 -3.79
N LYS A 528 4.32 50.16 -4.47
CA LYS A 528 4.30 50.22 -5.94
C LYS A 528 5.36 49.33 -6.57
N LEU A 529 6.53 49.23 -5.94
CA LEU A 529 7.59 48.33 -6.41
C LEU A 529 7.22 46.86 -6.23
N LYS A 530 6.62 46.50 -5.10
CA LYS A 530 6.08 45.15 -4.89
C LYS A 530 4.99 44.81 -5.90
N LEU A 531 4.08 45.77 -6.18
CA LEU A 531 3.04 45.58 -7.18
C LEU A 531 3.62 45.44 -8.59
N ALA A 532 4.54 46.32 -8.99
CA ALA A 532 5.24 46.22 -10.28
C ALA A 532 6.05 44.92 -10.40
N CYS A 533 6.66 44.46 -9.30
CA CYS A 533 7.35 43.19 -9.24
C CYS A 533 6.40 42.02 -9.55
N VAL A 534 5.22 42.00 -8.93
CA VAL A 534 4.21 40.93 -9.13
C VAL A 534 3.56 41.01 -10.51
N ASP A 535 3.12 42.18 -10.94
CA ASP A 535 2.46 42.40 -12.23
C ASP A 535 3.40 42.11 -13.40
N GLY A 536 4.69 42.41 -13.24
CA GLY A 536 5.74 42.07 -14.20
C GLY A 536 6.17 40.60 -14.16
N GLY A 537 5.63 39.79 -13.25
CA GLY A 537 5.98 38.37 -13.10
C GLY A 537 7.42 38.16 -12.60
N PHE A 538 7.97 39.11 -11.86
CA PHE A 538 9.32 39.06 -11.29
C PHE A 538 9.30 38.33 -9.93
N GLY A 539 10.31 37.49 -9.67
CA GLY A 539 10.39 36.75 -8.41
C GLY A 539 10.91 37.56 -7.22
N GLY A 540 11.39 38.78 -7.47
CA GLY A 540 11.89 39.68 -6.46
C GLY A 540 12.61 40.89 -7.06
N PHE A 541 13.11 41.79 -6.21
CA PHE A 541 13.91 42.93 -6.62
C PHE A 541 14.93 43.34 -5.56
N ALA A 542 16.09 43.80 -6.01
CA ALA A 542 17.09 44.41 -5.15
C ALA A 542 16.83 45.92 -5.06
N LEU A 543 16.78 46.47 -3.85
CA LEU A 543 16.84 47.91 -3.62
C LEU A 543 18.27 48.31 -3.34
N HIS A 544 18.81 49.20 -4.16
CA HIS A 544 20.12 49.80 -3.93
C HIS A 544 20.04 51.30 -4.24
N GLU A 545 20.32 52.12 -3.23
CA GLU A 545 20.07 53.57 -3.27
C GLU A 545 18.63 53.88 -3.73
N ASP A 546 18.43 54.84 -4.63
CA ASP A 546 17.12 55.28 -5.15
C ASP A 546 16.57 54.38 -6.27
N TRP A 547 17.04 53.14 -6.40
CA TRP A 547 16.70 52.26 -7.52
C TRP A 547 16.29 50.86 -7.07
N ALA A 548 15.28 50.33 -7.76
CA ALA A 548 14.81 48.97 -7.64
C ALA A 548 15.15 48.19 -8.90
N TYR A 549 15.87 47.09 -8.73
CA TYR A 549 16.36 46.25 -9.81
C TYR A 549 15.56 44.95 -9.79
N MET A 550 14.62 44.80 -10.73
CA MET A 550 13.70 43.67 -10.82
C MET A 550 14.43 42.42 -11.34
N ARG A 551 14.04 41.25 -10.83
CA ARG A 551 14.67 39.97 -11.16
C ARG A 551 13.67 39.02 -11.83
N LYS A 552 13.99 38.59 -13.04
CA LYS A 552 13.15 37.68 -13.84
C LYS A 552 13.08 36.26 -13.31
N ALA A 553 14.07 35.85 -12.51
CA ALA A 553 14.10 34.51 -11.92
C ALA A 553 13.08 34.38 -10.78
N SER A 554 12.61 33.15 -10.51
CA SER A 554 11.67 32.87 -9.44
C SER A 554 12.28 33.18 -8.06
N PRO A 555 11.47 33.44 -7.01
CA PRO A 555 11.98 33.72 -5.66
C PRO A 555 12.88 32.60 -5.12
N GLU A 556 12.61 31.33 -5.47
CA GLU A 556 13.43 30.17 -5.07
C GLU A 556 14.79 30.17 -5.76
N VAL A 557 14.83 30.50 -7.06
CA VAL A 557 16.07 30.65 -7.81
C VAL A 557 16.91 31.77 -7.22
N LEU A 558 16.29 32.92 -6.97
CA LEU A 558 16.97 34.08 -6.38
C LEU A 558 17.51 33.75 -4.99
N ARG A 559 16.71 33.08 -4.16
CA ARG A 559 17.13 32.58 -2.84
C ARG A 559 18.35 31.66 -2.94
N SER A 560 18.37 30.75 -3.92
CA SER A 560 19.49 29.82 -4.13
C SER A 560 20.80 30.50 -4.58
N LYS A 561 20.71 31.75 -5.05
CA LYS A 561 21.81 32.55 -5.59
C LYS A 561 22.16 33.77 -4.76
N LEU A 562 21.61 33.88 -3.54
CA LEU A 562 21.90 35.00 -2.65
C LEU A 562 23.40 35.08 -2.35
N GLN A 563 23.95 36.28 -2.52
CA GLN A 563 25.33 36.62 -2.21
C GLN A 563 25.34 37.70 -1.13
N SER A 564 26.16 37.49 -0.09
CA SER A 564 26.41 38.51 0.93
C SER A 564 27.52 39.46 0.49
N GLY A 565 27.59 40.64 1.10
CA GLY A 565 28.63 41.65 0.81
C GLY A 565 28.11 42.93 0.15
N TYR A 566 26.79 43.11 0.11
CA TYR A 566 26.13 44.28 -0.48
C TYR A 566 25.46 45.14 0.62
N PRO A 567 26.24 45.84 1.48
CA PRO A 567 25.74 46.46 2.72
C PRO A 567 24.69 47.56 2.50
N HIS A 568 24.62 48.12 1.29
CA HIS A 568 23.65 49.15 0.90
C HIS A 568 22.49 48.59 0.05
N THR A 569 22.38 47.27 -0.04
CA THR A 569 21.34 46.59 -0.81
C THR A 569 20.37 45.85 0.09
N ILE A 570 19.09 45.88 -0.26
CA ILE A 570 18.04 45.05 0.37
C ILE A 570 17.37 44.23 -0.73
N MET A 571 17.51 42.91 -0.66
CA MET A 571 16.84 42.00 -1.59
C MET A 571 15.42 41.67 -1.10
N PHE A 572 14.42 41.96 -1.90
CA PHE A 572 13.03 41.61 -1.67
C PHE A 572 12.67 40.37 -2.49
N LEU A 573 12.20 39.30 -1.84
CA LEU A 573 11.71 38.09 -2.49
C LEU A 573 10.18 38.01 -2.36
N ALA A 574 9.50 37.70 -3.48
CA ALA A 574 8.05 37.62 -3.58
C ALA A 574 7.58 36.17 -3.46
N GLU A 575 7.35 35.66 -2.25
CA GLU A 575 6.89 34.28 -2.03
C GLU A 575 5.38 34.18 -2.17
N GLU A 576 4.91 33.31 -3.03
CA GLU A 576 3.48 33.14 -3.26
C GLU A 576 2.81 32.36 -2.13
N VAL A 577 1.75 32.93 -1.57
CA VAL A 577 0.90 32.31 -0.54
C VAL A 577 -0.30 31.67 -1.22
N ARG A 578 -0.66 30.48 -0.75
CA ARG A 578 -1.84 29.72 -1.18
C ARG A 578 -2.74 29.46 0.02
N LEU A 579 -3.99 29.07 -0.24
CA LEU A 579 -4.94 28.71 0.80
C LEU A 579 -5.21 27.21 0.74
N CYS A 580 -5.21 26.55 1.89
CA CYS A 580 -5.62 25.17 2.06
C CYS A 580 -6.94 25.09 2.84
N ALA A 581 -7.80 24.15 2.47
CA ALA A 581 -8.98 23.82 3.28
C ALA A 581 -8.59 22.91 4.46
N VAL A 582 -8.91 23.33 5.68
CA VAL A 582 -8.68 22.58 6.92
C VAL A 582 -10.03 22.38 7.62
N TRP A 583 -10.21 21.22 8.27
CA TRP A 583 -11.50 20.82 8.83
C TRP A 583 -11.43 20.63 10.34
N THR A 584 -12.18 21.44 11.07
CA THR A 584 -12.29 21.33 12.53
C THR A 584 -13.48 20.46 12.90
N ARG A 585 -13.21 19.31 13.53
CA ARG A 585 -14.21 18.33 13.98
C ARG A 585 -14.74 18.68 15.37
N LEU A 586 -16.05 18.93 15.49
CA LEU A 586 -16.73 19.36 16.72
C LEU A 586 -17.86 18.41 17.09
N GLU A 587 -17.96 18.10 18.40
CA GLU A 587 -19.07 17.36 19.00
C GLU A 587 -19.91 18.29 19.89
N GLU A 588 -21.23 18.24 19.76
CA GLU A 588 -22.14 19.03 20.59
C GLU A 588 -22.27 18.40 21.99
N LEU A 589 -22.08 19.21 23.02
CA LEU A 589 -22.31 18.78 24.40
C LEU A 589 -23.81 18.87 24.69
N ARG A 590 -24.54 17.75 24.59
CA ARG A 590 -25.96 17.72 25.00
C ARG A 590 -26.07 18.20 26.45
N ALA A 591 -26.90 19.21 26.67
CA ALA A 591 -27.32 19.57 28.02
C ALA A 591 -28.13 18.40 28.59
N GLU A 592 -27.59 17.68 29.58
CA GLU A 592 -28.37 16.78 30.43
C GLU A 592 -29.41 17.60 31.20
N VAL A 593 -30.53 17.94 30.56
CA VAL A 593 -31.64 18.62 31.20
C VAL A 593 -32.94 17.91 30.79
N GLN A 594 -33.49 17.20 31.77
CA GLN A 594 -34.90 16.77 31.90
C GLN A 594 -35.42 15.61 31.04
N GLU A 595 -34.93 14.39 31.28
CA GLU A 595 -35.72 13.16 31.07
C GLU A 595 -35.93 12.36 32.37
N LYS A 596 -36.44 13.04 33.39
CA LYS A 596 -37.08 12.39 34.55
C LYS A 596 -38.47 12.99 34.71
N GLY A 597 -39.47 12.44 34.03
CA GLY A 597 -40.86 12.82 34.34
C GLY A 597 -41.94 12.64 33.28
N LEU A 598 -41.77 11.84 32.23
CA LEU A 598 -42.87 11.54 31.31
C LEU A 598 -43.29 10.07 31.48
N ASN A 599 -44.59 9.83 31.65
CA ASN A 599 -45.17 8.51 31.86
C ASN A 599 -45.69 7.90 30.53
N GLU A 600 -45.87 6.57 30.49
CA GLU A 600 -46.11 5.79 29.27
C GLU A 600 -47.24 6.31 28.37
N SER A 601 -48.33 6.86 28.95
CA SER A 601 -49.43 7.42 28.13
C SER A 601 -49.03 8.64 27.30
N GLN A 602 -48.00 9.39 27.71
CA GLN A 602 -47.48 10.55 26.99
C GLN A 602 -46.48 10.14 25.90
N ARG A 603 -45.94 8.92 25.97
CA ARG A 603 -45.13 8.33 24.89
C ARG A 603 -46.03 7.78 23.79
N GLU A 604 -47.11 7.08 24.15
CA GLU A 604 -48.05 6.51 23.17
C GLU A 604 -48.80 7.60 22.36
N GLN A 605 -49.19 8.72 22.99
CA GLN A 605 -49.82 9.84 22.26
C GLN A 605 -48.89 10.54 21.24
N ARG A 606 -47.56 10.35 21.36
CA ARG A 606 -46.59 10.98 20.48
C ARG A 606 -46.28 10.12 19.25
N GLU A 607 -46.48 8.80 19.34
CA GLU A 607 -46.36 7.87 18.21
C GLU A 607 -47.60 7.90 17.31
N ASP A 608 -48.80 8.06 17.89
CA ASP A 608 -50.06 8.18 17.12
C ASP A 608 -50.14 9.46 16.27
N ALA A 609 -49.35 10.49 16.58
CA ALA A 609 -49.31 11.74 15.82
C ALA A 609 -48.59 11.62 14.45
N TYR A 610 -47.85 10.53 14.21
CA TYR A 610 -47.08 10.33 12.98
C TYR A 610 -47.83 9.59 11.86
N LEU A 611 -49.07 9.13 12.10
CA LEU A 611 -49.81 8.26 11.15
C LEU A 611 -51.11 8.85 10.57
N ALA A 612 -51.38 10.15 10.69
CA ALA A 612 -52.59 10.75 10.13
C ALA A 612 -52.41 11.29 8.68
N PRO A 613 -53.34 11.03 7.74
CA PRO A 613 -53.23 11.46 6.34
C PRO A 613 -53.62 12.94 6.12
N PRO A 614 -53.18 13.57 5.01
CA PRO A 614 -53.11 15.02 4.92
C PRO A 614 -54.35 15.61 4.24
N GLU A 615 -55.24 16.29 4.98
CA GLU A 615 -56.16 17.26 4.37
C GLU A 615 -56.35 18.55 5.20
N ALA A 616 -56.19 19.67 4.47
CA ALA A 616 -56.87 20.98 4.59
C ALA A 616 -56.36 22.10 5.55
N ARG A 617 -55.57 23.02 4.92
CA ARG A 617 -55.61 24.52 4.93
C ARG A 617 -54.96 25.32 6.10
N PRO A 618 -54.60 26.64 5.93
CA PRO A 618 -54.47 27.48 4.72
C PRO A 618 -53.12 28.25 4.58
N CYS A 619 -52.92 28.81 3.38
CA CYS A 619 -51.78 29.61 2.92
C CYS A 619 -51.39 30.84 3.76
N LEU A 620 -50.07 31.03 3.90
CA LEU A 620 -49.40 32.33 3.88
C LEU A 620 -48.20 32.26 2.92
N GLU A 621 -48.32 32.96 1.79
CA GLU A 621 -47.22 33.38 0.91
C GLU A 621 -46.28 34.34 1.70
N ARG A 622 -44.96 34.48 1.48
CA ARG A 622 -44.18 34.45 0.23
C ARG A 622 -42.67 34.39 0.56
N GLN A 623 -41.97 33.50 -0.16
CA GLN A 623 -40.57 33.54 -0.65
C GLN A 623 -39.43 34.04 0.26
N ASP A 624 -38.60 33.10 0.71
CA ASP A 624 -37.20 33.07 0.27
C ASP A 624 -36.73 31.61 0.12
N SER A 625 -36.35 31.27 -1.10
CA SER A 625 -35.86 29.96 -1.51
C SER A 625 -34.43 29.76 -1.03
N GLN A 626 -34.24 29.13 0.13
CA GLN A 626 -33.03 28.37 0.42
C GLN A 626 -33.45 26.96 0.80
N ALA A 627 -33.63 26.11 -0.22
CA ALA A 627 -33.71 24.67 0.00
C ALA A 627 -32.44 24.25 0.75
N GLN A 628 -32.60 23.76 1.97
CA GLN A 628 -31.49 23.23 2.76
C GLN A 628 -30.85 22.08 1.97
N ALA A 629 -29.58 22.23 1.60
CA ALA A 629 -28.84 21.19 0.90
C ALA A 629 -28.48 20.09 1.90
N VAL A 630 -29.37 19.11 2.02
CA VAL A 630 -29.11 17.86 2.73
C VAL A 630 -28.53 16.88 1.70
N LEU A 631 -27.27 16.55 1.88
CA LEU A 631 -26.60 15.47 1.16
C LEU A 631 -27.12 14.14 1.73
N LEU A 632 -27.71 13.34 0.86
CA LEU A 632 -27.89 11.92 1.13
C LEU A 632 -26.52 11.27 0.99
N LEU A 633 -26.03 10.73 2.09
CA LEU A 633 -24.77 10.00 2.10
C LEU A 633 -25.08 8.53 1.87
N PRO A 634 -24.33 7.82 1.02
CA PRO A 634 -24.52 6.39 0.86
C PRO A 634 -24.40 5.69 2.20
N GLU A 635 -25.30 4.72 2.47
CA GLU A 635 -25.35 4.03 3.77
C GLU A 635 -24.10 3.16 4.00
N GLU A 636 -23.40 2.77 2.93
CA GLU A 636 -22.36 1.73 2.93
C GLU A 636 -20.92 2.25 2.68
N GLU A 637 -20.72 3.56 2.53
CA GLU A 637 -19.37 4.14 2.32
C GLU A 637 -18.55 4.24 3.62
N PRO A 638 -17.21 4.00 3.56
CA PRO A 638 -16.31 4.17 4.69
C PRO A 638 -16.32 5.63 5.19
N GLU A 639 -16.11 5.82 6.50
CA GLU A 639 -16.24 7.14 7.16
C GLU A 639 -15.35 8.21 6.49
N GLU A 640 -14.16 7.86 6.04
CA GLU A 640 -13.25 8.75 5.33
C GLU A 640 -13.80 9.20 3.96
N ALA A 641 -14.44 8.33 3.20
CA ALA A 641 -15.06 8.67 1.92
C ALA A 641 -16.33 9.52 2.11
N VAL A 642 -17.09 9.25 3.18
CA VAL A 642 -18.23 10.07 3.60
C VAL A 642 -17.77 11.48 3.96
N LEU A 643 -16.70 11.59 4.75
CA LEU A 643 -16.09 12.87 5.12
C LEU A 643 -15.57 13.59 3.88
N GLU A 644 -14.81 12.94 3.01
CA GLU A 644 -14.27 13.54 1.80
C GLU A 644 -15.39 14.02 0.84
N THR A 645 -16.47 13.26 0.73
CA THR A 645 -17.66 13.64 -0.04
C THR A 645 -18.33 14.88 0.54
N CYS A 646 -18.48 14.93 1.86
CA CYS A 646 -19.00 16.11 2.55
C CYS A 646 -18.09 17.33 2.39
N GLN A 647 -16.77 17.14 2.49
CA GLN A 647 -15.76 18.18 2.33
C GLN A 647 -15.75 18.73 0.90
N ARG A 648 -15.79 17.86 -0.12
CA ARG A 648 -15.90 18.24 -1.52
C ARG A 648 -17.20 18.99 -1.79
N ALA A 649 -18.32 18.46 -1.34
CA ALA A 649 -19.63 19.11 -1.53
C ALA A 649 -19.68 20.47 -0.82
N CYS A 650 -19.06 20.59 0.35
CA CYS A 650 -18.94 21.85 1.08
C CYS A 650 -18.05 22.86 0.34
N LEU A 651 -16.90 22.45 -0.21
CA LEU A 651 -16.00 23.32 -1.00
C LEU A 651 -16.65 23.77 -2.32
N HIS A 652 -17.23 22.84 -3.08
CA HIS A 652 -17.95 23.16 -4.33
C HIS A 652 -19.18 24.03 -4.07
N GLY A 653 -19.92 23.75 -3.00
CA GLY A 653 -21.09 24.51 -2.57
C GLY A 653 -20.76 25.86 -1.93
N LYS A 654 -19.46 26.20 -1.76
CA LYS A 654 -18.97 27.40 -1.08
C LYS A 654 -19.54 27.55 0.34
N CYS A 655 -19.78 26.43 1.01
CA CYS A 655 -20.33 26.34 2.36
C CYS A 655 -19.27 26.68 3.42
N GLY A 656 -19.71 26.87 4.67
CA GLY A 656 -18.81 27.16 5.81
C GLY A 656 -18.48 25.93 6.66
N GLY A 657 -19.04 24.77 6.31
CA GLY A 657 -18.95 23.53 7.07
C GLY A 657 -20.09 22.59 6.72
N TYR A 658 -20.17 21.46 7.40
CA TYR A 658 -21.26 20.51 7.30
C TYR A 658 -21.52 19.83 8.65
N GLU A 659 -22.75 19.39 8.86
CA GLU A 659 -23.19 18.63 10.03
C GLU A 659 -23.60 17.22 9.59
N LEU A 660 -22.96 16.20 10.14
CA LEU A 660 -23.39 14.81 10.02
C LEU A 660 -24.55 14.58 10.98
N LEU A 661 -25.70 14.17 10.43
CA LEU A 661 -26.93 13.93 11.17
C LEU A 661 -27.03 12.46 11.61
N GLU A 662 -27.60 12.25 12.80
CA GLU A 662 -27.96 10.93 13.33
C GLU A 662 -29.09 10.28 12.50
N GLY A 663 -28.98 8.98 12.22
CA GLY A 663 -30.03 8.16 11.58
C GLY A 663 -29.64 7.45 10.26
N THR A 664 -30.50 6.54 9.83
CA THR A 664 -30.46 5.85 8.52
C THR A 664 -31.60 6.34 7.61
N PRO A 665 -31.33 6.77 6.37
CA PRO A 665 -30.01 6.89 5.73
C PRO A 665 -29.15 7.99 6.32
N ARG A 666 -27.83 7.79 6.26
CA ARG A 666 -26.82 8.77 6.68
C ARG A 666 -27.02 10.06 5.88
N LYS A 667 -27.07 11.19 6.58
CA LYS A 667 -27.29 12.50 5.96
C LYS A 667 -26.26 13.50 6.45
N ALA A 668 -25.79 14.34 5.55
CA ALA A 668 -25.00 15.51 5.91
C ALA A 668 -25.75 16.78 5.51
N ARG A 669 -25.88 17.70 6.45
CA ARG A 669 -26.44 19.03 6.18
C ARG A 669 -25.30 19.99 5.92
N LEU A 670 -25.22 20.52 4.71
CA LEU A 670 -24.26 21.58 4.41
C LEU A 670 -24.65 22.86 5.15
N LEU A 671 -23.69 23.45 5.85
CA LEU A 671 -23.89 24.69 6.61
C LEU A 671 -23.55 25.88 5.74
N SER A 672 -24.49 26.80 5.59
CA SER A 672 -24.16 28.11 5.02
C SER A 672 -23.11 28.80 5.89
N ARG A 673 -22.40 29.77 5.33
CA ARG A 673 -21.35 30.50 6.07
C ARG A 673 -21.90 31.22 7.32
N ALA A 674 -23.14 31.70 7.25
CA ALA A 674 -23.81 32.32 8.39
C ALA A 674 -24.15 31.30 9.50
N GLU A 675 -24.48 30.05 9.14
CA GLU A 675 -24.75 28.97 10.10
C GLU A 675 -23.47 28.43 10.72
N ALA A 676 -22.43 28.19 9.90
CA ALA A 676 -21.11 27.80 10.38
C ALA A 676 -20.56 28.82 11.39
N HIS A 677 -20.75 30.12 11.12
CA HIS A 677 -20.35 31.17 12.07
C HIS A 677 -21.16 31.13 13.38
N LYS A 678 -22.45 30.80 13.34
CA LYS A 678 -23.26 30.60 14.56
C LYS A 678 -22.76 29.38 15.36
N VAL A 679 -22.40 28.29 14.69
CA VAL A 679 -21.81 27.10 15.34
C VAL A 679 -20.47 27.47 15.99
N GLU A 680 -19.61 28.19 15.28
CA GLU A 680 -18.33 28.67 15.80
C GLU A 680 -18.52 29.55 17.06
N GLN A 681 -19.50 30.45 17.07
CA GLN A 681 -19.83 31.27 18.25
C GLN A 681 -20.34 30.43 19.42
N ARG A 682 -21.07 29.35 19.17
CA ARG A 682 -21.53 28.40 20.20
C ARG A 682 -20.37 27.57 20.74
N TRP A 683 -19.47 27.11 19.87
CA TRP A 683 -18.25 26.43 20.25
C TRP A 683 -17.38 27.29 21.18
N ARG A 684 -17.17 28.57 20.83
CA ARG A 684 -16.43 29.52 21.68
C ARG A 684 -17.08 29.80 23.03
N ARG A 685 -18.38 29.54 23.17
CA ARG A 685 -19.13 29.66 24.43
C ARG A 685 -19.14 28.36 25.26
N GLY A 686 -18.56 27.28 24.74
CA GLY A 686 -18.45 25.99 25.41
C GLY A 686 -19.57 25.00 25.10
N ASP A 687 -20.43 25.28 24.11
CA ASP A 687 -21.52 24.36 23.71
C ASP A 687 -21.00 23.13 22.95
N PHE A 688 -19.78 23.20 22.41
CA PHE A 688 -19.13 22.13 21.63
C PHE A 688 -17.74 21.82 22.19
N ARG A 689 -17.25 20.61 21.95
CA ARG A 689 -15.86 20.20 22.20
C ARG A 689 -15.20 19.68 20.92
N LEU A 690 -13.86 19.67 20.90
CA LEU A 690 -13.10 18.98 19.85
C LEU A 690 -13.30 17.46 20.00
N ALA A 691 -13.60 16.78 18.90
CA ALA A 691 -13.71 15.33 18.87
C ALA A 691 -12.32 14.69 19.01
N SER A 692 -12.20 13.61 19.79
CA SER A 692 -10.96 12.84 19.92
C SER A 692 -10.82 11.79 18.80
N SER A 693 -9.59 11.47 18.41
CA SER A 693 -9.27 10.48 17.34
C SER A 693 -9.62 9.02 17.66
N ALA A 694 -10.39 8.74 18.72
CA ALA A 694 -10.84 7.41 19.11
C ALA A 694 -12.37 7.35 19.00
N SER A 695 -12.84 6.66 17.96
CA SER A 695 -14.22 6.28 17.59
C SER A 695 -15.34 7.29 17.79
N ARG A 696 -16.04 7.60 16.70
CA ARG A 696 -17.30 8.35 16.66
C ARG A 696 -18.37 7.70 17.58
N ASP A 697 -19.06 8.53 18.36
CA ASP A 697 -20.30 8.13 19.04
C ASP A 697 -21.46 8.18 18.03
N PRO A 698 -22.02 7.04 17.61
CA PRO A 698 -23.05 7.01 16.56
C PRO A 698 -24.35 7.69 16.97
N ASN A 699 -24.55 8.00 18.26
CA ASN A 699 -25.76 8.62 18.80
C ASN A 699 -25.65 10.15 18.94
N LYS A 700 -24.66 10.78 18.28
CA LYS A 700 -24.44 12.22 18.33
C LYS A 700 -24.24 12.81 16.94
N ASN A 701 -24.85 13.98 16.72
CA ASN A 701 -24.54 14.82 15.58
C ASN A 701 -23.11 15.34 15.69
N GLU A 702 -22.44 15.41 14.56
CA GLU A 702 -21.06 15.83 14.46
C GLU A 702 -20.95 16.97 13.46
N VAL A 703 -20.23 18.03 13.81
CA VAL A 703 -20.09 19.21 12.96
C VAL A 703 -18.65 19.39 12.53
N HIS A 704 -18.43 19.56 11.23
CA HIS A 704 -17.15 19.92 10.65
C HIS A 704 -17.20 21.34 10.14
N LEU A 705 -16.36 22.20 10.71
CA LEU A 705 -16.22 23.58 10.24
C LEU A 705 -15.05 23.67 9.25
N LEU A 706 -15.28 24.36 8.13
CA LEU A 706 -14.25 24.66 7.14
C LEU A 706 -13.46 25.90 7.60
N GLU A 707 -12.16 25.73 7.73
CA GLU A 707 -11.19 26.80 7.95
C GLU A 707 -10.25 26.89 6.74
N LEU A 708 -9.83 28.11 6.38
CA LEU A 708 -8.84 28.32 5.32
C LEU A 708 -7.51 28.68 5.96
N ALA A 709 -6.52 27.80 5.79
CA ALA A 709 -5.17 28.03 6.29
C ALA A 709 -4.29 28.64 5.18
N PRO A 710 -3.72 29.84 5.37
CA PRO A 710 -2.73 30.37 4.46
C PRO A 710 -1.40 29.63 4.63
N VAL A 711 -0.87 29.10 3.53
CA VAL A 711 0.40 28.39 3.48
C VAL A 711 1.35 29.04 2.48
N SER A 712 2.60 29.23 2.88
CA SER A 712 3.67 29.60 1.96
C SER A 712 4.26 28.32 1.37
N ILE A 713 4.30 28.23 0.04
CA ILE A 713 4.81 27.07 -0.68
C ILE A 713 6.20 27.38 -1.22
N GLY A 714 7.20 26.63 -0.75
CA GLY A 714 8.60 26.78 -1.13
C GLY A 714 9.20 25.52 -1.75
N LEU A 715 10.47 25.66 -2.16
CA LEU A 715 11.35 24.56 -2.51
C LEU A 715 12.62 24.64 -1.69
N ASP A 716 12.89 23.63 -0.86
CA ASP A 716 14.18 23.46 -0.20
C ASP A 716 15.18 22.85 -1.19
N VAL A 717 16.42 23.35 -1.19
CA VAL A 717 17.43 23.02 -2.20
C VAL A 717 18.62 22.31 -1.58
N PHE A 718 18.95 21.14 -2.11
CA PHE A 718 20.05 20.29 -1.69
C PHE A 718 21.02 20.05 -2.87
N ARG A 719 22.08 20.85 -2.93
CA ARG A 719 23.09 20.76 -4.00
C ARG A 719 24.00 19.55 -3.81
N GLY A 720 24.32 18.86 -4.89
CA GLY A 720 25.18 17.67 -4.84
C GLY A 720 24.51 16.49 -4.15
N MET A 721 23.18 16.49 -4.08
CA MET A 721 22.37 15.48 -3.41
C MET A 721 21.24 15.04 -4.35
N ASP A 722 20.72 13.83 -4.12
CA ASP A 722 19.51 13.29 -4.72
C ASP A 722 18.76 12.50 -3.64
N ALA A 723 17.47 12.26 -3.81
CA ALA A 723 16.72 11.30 -3.00
C ALA A 723 16.10 10.28 -3.96
N PHE A 724 16.24 9.00 -3.65
CA PHE A 724 15.77 7.91 -4.52
C PHE A 724 16.36 7.99 -5.95
N GLN A 725 17.70 8.07 -6.05
CA GLN A 725 18.39 8.17 -7.33
C GLN A 725 17.99 7.01 -8.27
N GLY A 726 17.50 7.33 -9.46
CA GLY A 726 17.02 6.35 -10.45
C GLY A 726 15.51 6.08 -10.41
N SER A 727 14.78 6.55 -9.40
CA SER A 727 13.32 6.36 -9.27
C SER A 727 12.57 7.66 -9.55
N SER A 728 12.30 7.93 -10.83
CA SER A 728 11.60 9.14 -11.25
C SER A 728 10.15 8.84 -11.62
N ALA A 729 9.20 9.42 -10.89
CA ALA A 729 7.78 9.31 -11.22
C ALA A 729 7.45 10.02 -12.54
N ARG A 730 8.18 11.10 -12.82
CA ARG A 730 8.15 11.82 -14.08
C ARG A 730 9.54 12.35 -14.37
N VAL A 731 9.89 12.43 -15.66
CA VAL A 731 11.08 13.14 -16.12
C VAL A 731 10.64 14.21 -17.09
N LEU A 732 10.99 15.46 -16.79
CA LEU A 732 10.75 16.60 -17.67
C LEU A 732 12.09 17.08 -18.23
N ARG A 733 12.19 17.12 -19.56
CA ARG A 733 13.37 17.64 -20.28
C ARG A 733 13.27 19.15 -20.48
N ASP A 734 14.42 19.81 -20.54
CA ASP A 734 14.55 21.27 -20.66
C ASP A 734 13.75 22.02 -19.58
N ALA A 735 13.67 21.41 -18.40
CA ALA A 735 12.76 21.81 -17.35
C ALA A 735 13.22 23.13 -16.71
N ASN A 736 12.28 24.02 -16.42
CA ASN A 736 12.53 25.17 -15.57
C ASN A 736 11.88 24.99 -14.19
N LEU A 737 12.48 25.60 -13.16
CA LEU A 737 12.06 25.39 -11.77
C LEU A 737 10.61 25.80 -11.49
N THR A 738 10.09 26.81 -12.21
CA THR A 738 8.70 27.25 -12.09
C THR A 738 7.73 26.18 -12.59
N GLN A 739 8.02 25.55 -13.74
CA GLN A 739 7.24 24.43 -14.27
C GLN A 739 7.32 23.21 -13.35
N CYS A 740 8.51 22.91 -12.80
CA CYS A 740 8.63 21.79 -11.86
C CYS A 740 7.82 22.03 -10.59
N ARG A 741 7.87 23.24 -10.03
CA ARG A 741 7.05 23.62 -8.88
C ARG A 741 5.56 23.47 -9.18
N GLN A 742 5.12 23.92 -10.35
CA GLN A 742 3.71 23.83 -10.72
C GLN A 742 3.26 22.37 -10.86
N LEU A 743 4.08 21.53 -11.51
CA LEU A 743 3.81 20.10 -11.61
C LEU A 743 3.79 19.40 -10.25
N CYS A 744 4.68 19.77 -9.32
CA CYS A 744 4.61 19.28 -7.94
C CYS A 744 3.28 19.59 -7.26
N LEU A 745 2.69 20.76 -7.55
CA LEU A 745 1.44 21.21 -6.95
C LEU A 745 0.20 20.63 -7.64
N GLU A 746 0.24 20.46 -8.96
CA GLU A 746 -0.87 19.93 -9.75
C GLU A 746 -0.95 18.41 -9.70
N GLU A 747 0.20 17.74 -9.68
CA GLU A 747 0.31 16.28 -9.79
C GLU A 747 0.76 15.60 -8.48
N GLY A 748 0.96 16.39 -7.42
CA GLY A 748 1.19 15.87 -6.07
C GLY A 748 2.59 15.32 -5.78
N TYR A 749 3.62 15.78 -6.50
CA TYR A 749 5.01 15.37 -6.23
C TYR A 749 5.61 16.11 -5.03
N GLY A 750 6.22 15.37 -4.09
CA GLY A 750 6.89 15.97 -2.92
C GLY A 750 8.24 16.61 -3.21
N GLY A 751 8.83 16.40 -4.40
CA GLY A 751 10.10 17.02 -4.81
C GLY A 751 10.62 16.48 -6.14
N PHE A 752 11.77 16.99 -6.59
CA PHE A 752 12.42 16.57 -7.83
C PHE A 752 13.94 16.77 -7.81
N SER A 753 14.67 15.88 -8.48
CA SER A 753 16.11 16.01 -8.73
C SER A 753 16.33 16.72 -10.06
N PHE A 754 17.16 17.75 -10.07
CA PHE A 754 17.54 18.46 -11.29
C PHE A 754 18.98 18.12 -11.68
N ARG A 755 19.16 17.58 -12.88
CA ARG A 755 20.46 17.20 -13.41
C ARG A 755 20.46 17.29 -14.93
N ASP A 756 21.51 17.87 -15.51
CA ASP A 756 21.73 17.94 -16.97
C ASP A 756 20.55 18.54 -17.78
N GLY A 757 19.78 19.45 -17.18
CA GLY A 757 18.59 20.06 -17.82
C GLY A 757 17.33 19.21 -17.73
N GLU A 758 17.38 18.05 -17.07
CA GLU A 758 16.24 17.18 -16.79
C GLU A 758 15.81 17.30 -15.32
N ALA A 759 14.50 17.37 -15.09
CA ALA A 759 13.88 17.33 -13.77
C ALA A 759 13.22 15.97 -13.54
N HIS A 760 13.62 15.29 -12.48
CA HIS A 760 13.22 13.93 -12.12
C HIS A 760 12.37 13.97 -10.85
N PHE A 761 11.06 13.87 -10.98
CA PHE A 761 10.09 14.05 -9.90
C PHE A 761 9.98 12.81 -8.99
N ARG A 762 9.61 13.03 -7.72
CA ARG A 762 9.38 12.00 -6.71
C ARG A 762 7.98 12.16 -6.10
N THR A 763 7.27 11.05 -5.99
CA THR A 763 5.94 10.96 -5.36
C THR A 763 6.00 10.87 -3.83
N ALA A 764 7.17 10.55 -3.26
CA ALA A 764 7.34 10.53 -1.81
C ALA A 764 7.16 11.93 -1.20
N ALA A 765 6.61 11.98 0.01
CA ALA A 765 6.40 13.19 0.78
C ALA A 765 7.71 13.95 1.08
N GLY A 766 7.63 15.27 1.25
CA GLY A 766 8.83 16.11 1.42
C GLY A 766 9.72 15.75 2.61
N ASP A 767 9.14 15.32 3.73
CA ASP A 767 9.83 14.81 4.91
C ASP A 767 10.55 13.48 4.65
N VAL A 768 9.87 12.55 3.94
CA VAL A 768 10.47 11.28 3.49
C VAL A 768 11.62 11.53 2.52
N LEU A 769 11.50 12.52 1.64
CA LEU A 769 12.56 12.91 0.72
C LEU A 769 13.77 13.49 1.46
N TRP A 770 13.53 14.32 2.49
CA TRP A 770 14.56 14.86 3.37
C TRP A 770 15.38 13.74 4.03
N ASP A 771 14.71 12.74 4.61
CA ASP A 771 15.34 11.64 5.34
C ASP A 771 16.12 10.67 4.42
N ARG A 772 15.92 10.77 3.10
CA ARG A 772 16.50 9.86 2.09
C ARG A 772 17.48 10.54 1.14
N LEU A 773 17.91 11.76 1.46
CA LEU A 773 18.94 12.47 0.72
C LEU A 773 20.29 11.71 0.76
N VAL A 774 20.84 11.44 -0.41
CA VAL A 774 22.15 10.80 -0.63
C VAL A 774 23.04 11.68 -1.52
N PRO A 775 24.38 11.59 -1.40
CA PRO A 775 25.28 12.35 -2.26
C PRO A 775 25.14 11.99 -3.74
N SER A 776 24.93 13.00 -4.59
CA SER A 776 24.93 12.92 -6.05
C SER A 776 25.56 14.19 -6.62
N PRO A 777 26.88 14.20 -6.89
CA PRO A 777 27.65 15.43 -7.19
C PRO A 777 27.15 16.24 -8.38
N GLU A 778 26.44 15.61 -9.31
CA GLU A 778 25.91 16.23 -10.54
C GLU A 778 24.43 16.62 -10.43
N SER A 779 23.78 16.31 -9.31
CA SER A 779 22.35 16.60 -9.09
C SER A 779 22.15 17.74 -8.10
N THR A 780 21.06 18.47 -8.26
CA THR A 780 20.51 19.34 -7.23
C THR A 780 19.09 18.88 -6.91
N PHE A 781 18.84 18.45 -5.68
CA PHE A 781 17.52 17.99 -5.27
C PHE A 781 16.69 19.14 -4.70
N TYR A 782 15.41 19.19 -5.08
CA TYR A 782 14.43 20.17 -4.65
C TYR A 782 13.29 19.46 -3.92
N VAL A 783 12.98 19.89 -2.70
CA VAL A 783 11.88 19.34 -1.90
C VAL A 783 10.77 20.38 -1.78
N LEU A 784 9.54 20.03 -2.12
CA LEU A 784 8.37 20.88 -1.93
C LEU A 784 8.11 21.05 -0.44
N THR A 785 8.02 22.29 0.02
CA THR A 785 7.73 22.62 1.42
C THR A 785 6.49 23.49 1.53
N ALA A 786 5.76 23.33 2.64
CA ALA A 786 4.63 24.17 2.99
C ALA A 786 4.77 24.59 4.45
N SER A 787 4.55 25.87 4.72
CA SER A 787 4.59 26.42 6.08
C SER A 787 3.37 27.29 6.33
N GLU A 788 2.69 27.07 7.45
CA GLU A 788 1.58 27.93 7.87
C GLU A 788 2.06 29.37 8.08
N VAL A 789 1.31 30.33 7.52
CA VAL A 789 1.62 31.75 7.65
C VAL A 789 0.93 32.28 8.91
N CYS A 790 1.69 32.47 10.00
CA CYS A 790 1.14 32.99 11.25
C CYS A 790 0.69 34.46 11.11
N GLU A 791 -0.59 34.76 11.38
CA GLU A 791 -1.21 36.11 11.28
C GLU A 791 -0.42 37.23 11.99
N LYS A 792 0.36 36.92 13.03
CA LYS A 792 1.18 37.91 13.75
C LYS A 792 2.29 38.55 12.91
N SER A 793 2.65 37.96 11.77
CA SER A 793 3.72 38.44 10.88
C SER A 793 3.23 39.31 9.71
N LEU A 794 1.91 39.51 9.58
CA LEU A 794 1.27 40.15 8.43
C LEU A 794 0.62 41.51 8.74
N LYS A 795 0.57 41.94 10.00
CA LYS A 795 0.16 43.32 10.29
C LYS A 795 1.35 44.25 10.04
N PRO A 796 1.24 45.25 9.14
CA PRO A 796 2.23 46.31 9.08
C PRO A 796 2.15 47.05 10.40
N SER A 797 3.14 46.87 11.27
CA SER A 797 3.32 47.73 12.42
C SER A 797 3.76 49.10 11.91
N LEU A 798 2.80 49.91 11.49
CA LEU A 798 2.94 51.36 11.39
C LEU A 798 3.11 51.90 12.82
N ARG A 799 4.35 51.90 13.30
CA ARG A 799 4.84 52.92 14.23
C ARG A 799 6.24 53.33 13.79
N PRO A 800 6.46 54.58 13.39
CA PRO A 800 7.79 55.10 13.20
C PRO A 800 8.43 55.23 14.58
N GLN A 801 9.29 54.28 14.95
CA GLN A 801 10.22 54.51 16.05
C GLN A 801 11.39 55.31 15.48
N ALA A 802 11.37 56.59 15.83
CA ALA A 802 12.43 57.53 15.60
C ALA A 802 13.77 56.95 16.07
N LEU A 803 14.77 57.09 15.20
CA LEU A 803 16.18 57.07 15.55
C LEU A 803 16.45 58.05 16.70
N THR A 804 16.94 57.54 17.82
CA THR A 804 17.82 58.31 18.72
C THR A 804 19.01 57.48 19.15
N SER A 805 20.13 57.75 18.46
CA SER A 805 21.50 57.88 18.98
C SER A 805 21.80 57.36 20.39
N ALA A 806 22.56 56.26 20.47
CA ALA A 806 23.77 56.17 21.30
C ALA A 806 24.55 54.89 20.96
N GLN A 807 25.56 55.02 20.10
CA GLN A 807 26.75 54.17 20.10
C GLN A 807 27.62 54.48 21.32
N GLN A 808 28.57 53.56 21.60
CA GLN A 808 29.75 53.68 22.48
C GLN A 808 29.46 53.29 23.95
N ASP A 809 30.05 52.25 24.58
CA ASP A 809 31.43 51.75 24.52
C ASP A 809 31.58 50.26 24.94
N LEU A 810 32.64 49.63 24.40
CA LEU A 810 33.29 48.35 24.74
C LEU A 810 33.80 48.28 26.22
N PRO A 811 34.24 47.15 26.83
CA PRO A 811 35.20 46.19 26.21
C PRO A 811 35.18 44.69 26.61
N LEU A 812 35.98 43.97 25.80
CA LEU A 812 36.47 42.59 25.87
C LEU A 812 37.15 42.18 27.20
N ARG A 813 36.97 40.90 27.59
CA ARG A 813 37.89 39.93 28.25
C ARG A 813 37.04 38.69 28.60
N GLY A 814 37.37 37.43 28.27
CA GLY A 814 38.64 36.71 28.46
C GLY A 814 38.46 35.69 29.61
N GLU A 815 38.59 34.40 29.30
CA GLU A 815 38.67 33.22 30.21
C GLU A 815 37.38 32.49 30.65
N LYS A 816 37.13 31.30 30.07
CA LYS A 816 37.27 29.98 30.75
C LYS A 816 36.60 28.86 29.92
N LEU A 817 37.42 28.14 29.16
CA LEU A 817 37.11 26.81 28.61
C LEU A 817 38.22 25.88 29.07
N GLN A 818 37.94 25.03 30.04
CA GLN A 818 38.73 23.83 30.33
C GLN A 818 37.87 22.83 31.10
N LYS A 819 37.99 21.56 30.68
CA LYS A 819 37.52 20.30 31.30
C LYS A 819 36.09 19.88 30.89
N ILE A 820 35.81 18.69 30.32
CA ILE A 820 36.53 17.41 30.19
C ILE A 820 35.89 16.59 29.05
N LEU A 821 36.71 15.88 28.27
CA LEU A 821 36.57 14.53 27.68
C LEU A 821 37.94 14.22 27.01
N PRO A 822 38.35 12.98 26.63
CA PRO A 822 37.76 11.63 26.75
C PRO A 822 38.78 10.54 27.20
N GLN A 823 38.40 9.25 27.22
CA GLN A 823 39.03 8.16 26.43
C GLN A 823 38.78 6.72 26.98
N LEU A 824 38.39 5.85 26.06
CA LEU A 824 38.39 4.38 26.11
C LEU A 824 39.77 3.84 25.71
N TRP A 825 40.28 2.81 26.40
CA TRP A 825 40.87 1.56 25.86
C TRP A 825 41.39 0.60 26.96
N SER A 826 41.19 -0.71 26.75
CA SER A 826 41.44 -1.90 27.63
C SER A 826 42.92 -2.36 27.69
N PRO A 827 43.39 -3.57 28.18
CA PRO A 827 42.78 -4.75 28.88
C PRO A 827 43.66 -5.41 30.02
N LYS A 828 43.21 -6.57 30.58
CA LYS A 828 43.89 -7.62 31.44
C LYS A 828 43.97 -7.38 32.97
N ALA A 829 43.87 -8.33 33.92
CA ALA A 829 43.64 -9.80 33.96
C ALA A 829 43.36 -10.31 35.42
N ALA A 830 42.59 -11.40 35.51
CA ALA A 830 42.68 -12.62 36.36
C ALA A 830 42.83 -12.66 37.91
N ARG A 831 41.94 -13.49 38.50
CA ARG A 831 42.14 -14.58 39.52
C ARG A 831 42.43 -14.26 41.01
N ARG A 832 41.54 -14.71 41.92
CA ARG A 832 41.70 -15.95 42.76
C ARG A 832 40.61 -16.18 43.84
N LYS A 833 40.13 -17.45 43.88
CA LYS A 833 39.80 -18.41 44.99
C LYS A 833 38.79 -18.00 46.09
N ARG A 834 37.65 -18.72 46.25
CA ARG A 834 37.37 -20.07 46.85
C ARG A 834 37.53 -20.15 48.39
N GLY A 835 36.45 -20.57 49.07
CA GLY A 835 36.44 -21.17 50.41
C GLY A 835 35.05 -21.69 50.80
N TYR A 836 34.93 -23.01 50.96
CA TYR A 836 33.76 -23.81 51.39
C TYR A 836 33.68 -23.94 52.93
N SER A 837 32.48 -24.17 53.48
CA SER A 837 32.08 -25.33 54.35
C SER A 837 30.77 -25.02 55.12
N VAL A 838 29.64 -25.72 54.88
CA VAL A 838 29.12 -26.97 55.52
C VAL A 838 28.62 -26.80 56.98
N PHE A 839 27.36 -27.22 57.24
CA PHE A 839 26.80 -28.03 58.37
C PHE A 839 25.26 -27.82 58.43
N SER A 840 24.42 -28.77 57.98
CA SER A 840 23.58 -29.73 58.79
C SER A 840 22.62 -29.07 59.80
N GLY A 841 21.36 -29.45 60.03
CA GLY A 841 20.54 -30.58 59.61
C GLY A 841 19.30 -30.68 60.54
N CYS A 842 18.26 -31.35 60.05
CA CYS A 842 17.15 -32.04 60.76
C CYS A 842 16.21 -31.29 61.74
N GLY A 843 14.90 -31.50 61.54
CA GLY A 843 13.96 -31.75 62.65
C GLY A 843 12.56 -31.12 62.56
N SER A 844 11.61 -31.82 61.94
CA SER A 844 10.15 -31.73 62.22
C SER A 844 9.78 -32.68 63.39
N PRO A 845 8.51 -32.86 63.85
CA PRO A 845 7.24 -32.12 63.66
C PRO A 845 6.40 -31.95 64.98
N SER A 846 5.21 -31.30 64.94
CA SER A 846 3.91 -31.84 65.45
C SER A 846 2.86 -30.82 65.97
N HIS A 847 1.63 -30.96 65.44
CA HIS A 847 0.26 -30.79 66.01
C HIS A 847 -0.31 -29.40 66.45
N ASP A 848 -1.31 -28.90 65.70
CA ASP A 848 -2.79 -28.82 65.97
C ASP A 848 -3.16 -27.63 66.89
N THR A 849 -4.07 -26.70 66.55
CA THR A 849 -5.50 -26.87 66.16
C THR A 849 -6.09 -25.68 65.35
N SER A 850 -7.05 -26.04 64.50
CA SER A 850 -8.15 -25.30 63.81
C SER A 850 -8.53 -23.84 64.18
N GLU A 851 -8.78 -23.00 63.17
CA GLU A 851 -10.12 -22.47 62.80
C GLU A 851 -10.12 -21.68 61.45
N HIS A 852 -11.04 -22.09 60.55
CA HIS A 852 -11.72 -21.46 59.40
C HIS A 852 -11.01 -20.58 58.32
N PHE A 853 -10.94 -21.13 57.08
CA PHE A 853 -11.54 -20.67 55.78
C PHE A 853 -11.76 -19.16 55.57
N ASP A 854 -11.55 -18.49 54.43
CA ASP A 854 -11.17 -18.74 53.01
C ASP A 854 -11.25 -17.32 52.36
N ASP A 855 -10.68 -16.91 51.23
CA ASP A 855 -9.70 -17.44 50.30
C ASP A 855 -9.32 -16.34 49.28
N THR A 856 -8.25 -16.61 48.51
CA THR A 856 -7.90 -16.10 47.17
C THR A 856 -7.15 -14.78 46.97
N SER A 857 -5.81 -14.90 46.95
CA SER A 857 -4.91 -14.25 45.99
C SER A 857 -3.64 -15.10 45.86
N VAL A 858 -3.51 -15.91 44.79
CA VAL A 858 -2.33 -16.74 44.55
C VAL A 858 -1.65 -16.36 43.23
N MET A 859 -0.38 -15.99 43.38
CA MET A 859 0.67 -15.90 42.36
C MET A 859 0.90 -17.25 41.66
N MET A 860 1.23 -17.23 40.37
CA MET A 860 2.05 -18.29 39.76
C MET A 860 3.38 -17.70 39.27
N LEU A 861 4.44 -18.08 39.98
CA LEU A 861 5.80 -18.16 39.49
C LEU A 861 5.99 -19.55 38.87
N MET A 862 6.43 -19.61 37.62
CA MET A 862 7.13 -20.78 37.09
C MET A 862 8.45 -20.33 36.46
N SER A 863 9.46 -21.13 36.73
CA SER A 863 10.89 -20.97 36.49
C SER A 863 11.38 -22.35 35.99
N PRO A 864 12.54 -22.44 35.34
CA PRO A 864 12.74 -22.52 33.89
C PRO A 864 12.63 -23.93 33.29
#